data_AF-A0A815R7K6-F1
#
_entry.id   AF-A0A815R7K6-F1
#
_cell.length_a   1.000
_cell.length_b   1.000
_cell.length_c   1.000
_cell.angle_alpha   90.00
_cell.angle_beta   90.00
_cell.angle_gamma   90.00
#
_symmetry.space_group_name_H-M   'P 1'
#
loop_
_entity.id
_entity.type
_entity.pdbx_description
1 polymer ?
#
loop_
_entity_poly.entity_id
_entity_poly.type
_entity_poly.pdbx_seq_one_letter_code
_entity_poly.pdbx_strand_id
1 'polypeptide(L)'
;MATCTVVSSESTASSLVKLRFPFRSDKQNANYVSQIILVIDRSGSMAGGPWKQLQSAVKAIDEMNQTLQRDAYTEPIVITYNDTVSVTNLASVAKTTASGSTDFVKAFAQVQTTIKELGSEKRIVIIFMTDGCDSCNRPNALLDAQTKLSSFIRKNCSNCVVHVIGYSKDHDLNMMNTLKTLGTTDGIYRYAEGSVGLDEKFRELFEFADLTVEFTIKLPNIKEPIKITGEMVDIDHVEAECWLSLDENMKESIEINIGNNQYDAIPKFTEPDTIFTLKSLSKRANEIKTQQELDQLQSELQNVKMFGNSIGGTKTERQTAMDLRAELQTRLDDIHTIMGDIARGTLNQTAALAKMNDLRYADKFSKSSRQRRMNQRAVRNQSNLRLIDSKLNELKFNEETAFENVDLVTFTCCLTLNTCRDMMMDSQDDIMGVGLVVERQEHVVDAPTLISVKDVSVTILSRSACDDAIKMKINIGDAARLHGGFIASKTSAPTTSTKIVSKENLKTQSEFTRGVAAEPINTFLPLYICDAHFERVKIMLEPMLGYLFTLDISGYKSDQLLGLYSILGQMMNASPQNGSEREEIILHEFTRLCHGLLPQTLQYLGEENDLLKKFMANPTGRSKAHIQNLMTLFGYMYASGIKTIDESFRYAIVEELYRRHFSYIYHGTSDNIITDHIQSLLYDIEDNENIQTESNTNDLSYVKTKNDKSIDGRFAVYARSVLKKNETNQKIPTEDIVIDFEIPERPISSMNNKIRTKMIELLSAFSTKPIQNVLDRLGIHMLDISNEQECLILRSMLVQCLRFYSNESINSAILNKTFFNAQTHYEQILIVAHEEFDSNRQKLTTNKTEQIRALELARRVVLTNDIGVFLGRMMVYAPTRGGKIFDTIISLLADRSQKQVPLLAEKINIIFTGRYKEHRDAEKEFDVLSNGLAWFADRSIINRVKEALGEDQWDDLDRLMRGRTCGHVYRLSDIPNRHGFHNSHPNPNLVVQWNT
;
A
#
# COMPACT_ATOMS: atom_id res chain seq x y z
N MET A 1 35.62 11.16 29.89
CA MET A 1 35.64 9.68 29.79
C MET A 1 34.24 9.22 29.50
N ALA A 2 34.01 8.65 28.32
CA ALA A 2 32.73 8.02 28.00
C ALA A 2 32.65 6.68 28.75
N THR A 3 31.56 6.42 29.46
CA THR A 3 31.32 5.11 30.05
C THR A 3 30.65 4.22 29.01
N CYS A 4 31.30 3.13 28.64
CA CYS A 4 30.70 2.09 27.81
C CYS A 4 30.17 1.00 28.73
N THR A 5 28.87 0.72 28.69
CA THR A 5 28.31 -0.43 29.40
C THR A 5 28.47 -1.65 28.50
N VAL A 6 29.16 -2.68 28.98
CA VAL A 6 29.33 -3.97 28.31
C VAL A 6 28.47 -4.98 29.04
N VAL A 7 27.54 -5.59 28.31
CA VAL A 7 26.71 -6.67 28.83
C VAL A 7 27.21 -7.99 28.26
N SER A 8 27.72 -8.90 29.10
CA SER A 8 28.22 -10.22 28.67
C SER A 8 27.48 -11.36 29.35
N SER A 9 27.04 -12.37 28.59
CA SER A 9 26.58 -13.66 29.13
C SER A 9 27.79 -14.57 29.40
N GLU A 10 27.90 -15.11 30.62
CA GLU A 10 28.98 -16.03 30.99
C GLU A 10 28.96 -17.32 30.14
N SER A 11 30.17 -17.77 29.80
CA SER A 11 30.57 -19.08 29.27
C SER A 11 30.53 -19.32 27.75
N THR A 12 31.74 -19.49 27.20
CA THR A 12 32.18 -20.05 25.90
C THR A 12 32.39 -19.11 24.70
N ALA A 13 33.64 -19.10 24.20
CA ALA A 13 34.27 -18.67 22.93
C ALA A 13 33.88 -17.33 22.24
N SER A 14 32.71 -16.75 22.47
CA SER A 14 32.31 -15.43 21.94
C SER A 14 31.10 -14.90 22.71
N SER A 15 31.25 -13.79 23.42
CA SER A 15 30.14 -13.15 24.15
C SER A 15 29.42 -12.13 23.25
N LEU A 16 28.09 -12.09 23.30
CA LEU A 16 27.34 -10.95 22.73
C LEU A 16 27.58 -9.75 23.64
N VAL A 17 27.88 -8.59 23.06
CA VAL A 17 28.15 -7.37 23.78
C VAL A 17 27.23 -6.26 23.30
N LYS A 18 26.30 -5.85 24.16
CA LYS A 18 25.55 -4.61 23.96
C LYS A 18 26.42 -3.44 24.39
N LEU A 19 26.59 -2.45 23.51
CA LEU A 19 27.39 -1.26 23.76
C LEU A 19 26.46 -0.04 23.77
N ARG A 20 26.43 0.67 24.91
CA ARG A 20 25.70 1.93 25.03
C ARG A 20 26.69 3.07 25.25
N PHE A 21 26.60 4.10 24.42
CA PHE A 21 27.51 5.24 24.45
C PHE A 21 26.77 6.54 24.74
N PRO A 22 27.23 7.34 25.72
CA PRO A 22 26.75 8.71 25.87
C PRO A 22 27.32 9.56 24.71
N PHE A 23 26.43 10.13 23.92
CA PHE A 23 26.72 11.03 22.82
C PHE A 23 26.26 12.43 23.20
N ARG A 24 27.15 13.30 23.69
CA ARG A 24 26.80 14.73 23.79
C ARG A 24 26.97 15.35 22.42
N SER A 25 25.86 15.68 21.76
CA SER A 25 25.93 16.63 20.65
C SER A 25 26.29 18.00 21.24
N ASP A 26 27.57 18.37 21.17
CA ASP A 26 27.90 19.78 21.26
C ASP A 26 27.19 20.44 20.08
N LYS A 27 26.18 21.27 20.39
CA LYS A 27 25.29 21.99 19.45
C LYS A 27 26.02 22.90 18.44
N GLN A 28 27.36 22.83 18.36
CA GLN A 28 28.20 23.57 17.43
C GLN A 28 28.98 22.69 16.44
N ASN A 29 28.88 21.36 16.50
CA ASN A 29 29.56 20.51 15.51
C ASN A 29 28.78 20.46 14.19
N ALA A 30 29.10 21.40 13.29
CA ALA A 30 28.67 21.46 11.89
C ALA A 30 28.95 20.19 11.05
N ASN A 31 29.62 19.18 11.62
CA ASN A 31 30.08 17.97 10.93
C ASN A 31 29.04 16.84 10.83
N TYR A 32 27.84 17.00 11.41
CA TYR A 32 26.74 16.03 11.23
C TYR A 32 25.68 16.49 10.22
N VAL A 33 25.90 17.62 9.54
CA VAL A 33 25.03 18.03 8.44
C VAL A 33 25.29 17.08 7.26
N SER A 34 24.31 16.23 6.98
CA SER A 34 24.43 15.25 5.89
C SER A 34 24.18 15.95 4.56
N GLN A 35 25.08 15.78 3.60
CA GLN A 35 24.88 16.28 2.24
C GLN A 35 24.17 15.20 1.41
N ILE A 36 23.00 15.54 0.89
CA ILE A 36 22.24 14.66 -0.01
C ILE A 36 22.63 14.95 -1.46
N ILE A 37 22.88 13.90 -2.23
CA ILE A 37 23.08 13.94 -3.69
C ILE A 37 21.99 13.06 -4.33
N LEU A 38 21.08 13.69 -5.07
CA LEU A 38 20.05 12.98 -5.83
C LEU A 38 20.55 12.74 -7.26
N VAL A 39 20.62 11.50 -7.69
CA VAL A 39 21.08 11.12 -9.04
C VAL A 39 19.89 10.58 -9.83
N ILE A 40 19.34 11.43 -10.68
CA ILE A 40 18.05 11.26 -11.35
C ILE A 40 18.24 10.91 -12.83
N ASP A 41 17.78 9.73 -13.20
CA ASP A 41 17.65 9.29 -14.58
C ASP A 41 16.52 10.05 -15.26
N ARG A 42 16.84 10.70 -16.38
CA ARG A 42 15.90 11.41 -17.25
C ARG A 42 15.87 10.80 -18.65
N SER A 43 16.21 9.52 -18.81
CA SER A 43 16.16 8.79 -20.07
C SER A 43 14.73 8.66 -20.62
N GLY A 44 14.60 8.26 -21.88
CA GLY A 44 13.30 8.12 -22.54
C GLY A 44 12.39 7.06 -21.91
N SER A 45 12.94 6.03 -21.26
CA SER A 45 12.15 5.04 -20.51
C SER A 45 11.44 5.68 -19.32
N MET A 46 12.07 6.67 -18.69
CA MET A 46 11.47 7.39 -17.56
C MET A 46 10.26 8.24 -17.99
N ALA A 47 10.09 8.53 -19.29
CA ALA A 47 9.03 9.42 -19.77
C ALA A 47 7.61 8.94 -19.41
N GLY A 48 6.71 9.90 -19.19
CA GLY A 48 5.32 9.63 -18.84
C GLY A 48 5.13 9.39 -17.33
N GLY A 49 4.64 8.22 -16.94
CA GLY A 49 4.26 7.89 -15.56
C GLY A 49 5.40 8.00 -14.54
N PRO A 50 6.55 7.33 -14.75
CA PRO A 50 7.68 7.37 -13.83
C PRO A 50 8.24 8.78 -13.61
N TRP A 51 8.42 9.55 -14.68
CA TRP A 51 8.89 10.94 -14.60
C TRP A 51 7.93 11.84 -13.82
N LYS A 52 6.62 11.74 -14.08
CA LYS A 52 5.61 12.50 -13.33
C LYS A 52 5.62 12.15 -11.84
N GLN A 53 5.84 10.88 -11.49
CA GLN A 53 5.94 10.44 -10.09
C GLN A 53 7.20 11.00 -9.42
N LEU A 54 8.33 10.95 -10.12
CA LEU A 54 9.58 11.51 -9.65
C LEU A 54 9.46 13.03 -9.42
N GLN A 55 8.82 13.76 -10.35
CA GLN A 55 8.56 15.19 -10.19
C GLN A 55 7.67 15.50 -8.98
N SER A 56 6.61 14.73 -8.74
CA SER A 56 5.76 14.87 -7.56
C SER A 56 6.53 14.58 -6.25
N ALA A 57 7.42 13.59 -6.25
CA ALA A 57 8.24 13.26 -5.08
C ALA A 57 9.29 14.33 -4.78
N VAL A 58 9.97 14.82 -5.81
CA VAL A 58 10.92 15.95 -5.70
C VAL A 58 10.22 17.20 -5.18
N LYS A 59 8.98 17.46 -5.63
CA LYS A 59 8.17 18.57 -5.12
C LYS A 59 7.79 18.40 -3.65
N ALA A 60 7.41 17.19 -3.24
CA ALA A 60 7.12 16.88 -1.84
C ALA A 60 8.37 17.05 -0.95
N ILE A 61 9.57 16.71 -1.45
CA ILE A 61 10.85 16.94 -0.77
C ILE A 61 11.14 18.44 -0.63
N ASP A 62 10.92 19.22 -1.68
CA ASP A 62 11.09 20.68 -1.66
C ASP A 62 10.12 21.33 -0.66
N GLU A 63 8.84 20.94 -0.69
CA GLU A 63 7.81 21.38 0.27
C GLU A 63 8.16 20.96 1.71
N MET A 64 8.66 19.73 1.91
CA MET A 64 9.06 19.20 3.22
C MET A 64 10.31 19.91 3.77
N ASN A 65 11.31 20.19 2.94
CA ASN A 65 12.49 21.00 3.30
C ASN A 65 12.10 22.43 3.69
N GLN A 66 11.13 23.03 3.00
CA GLN A 66 10.62 24.36 3.33
C GLN A 66 9.78 24.37 4.62
N THR A 67 9.05 23.29 4.92
CA THR A 67 8.12 23.22 6.06
C THR A 67 8.81 22.80 7.36
N LEU A 68 9.85 21.98 7.32
CA LEU A 68 10.42 21.34 8.51
C LEU A 68 11.56 22.09 9.20
N GLN A 69 12.13 23.18 8.66
CA GLN A 69 13.26 23.94 9.26
C GLN A 69 14.24 23.03 10.04
N ARG A 70 14.66 21.90 9.46
CA ARG A 70 15.61 21.00 10.13
C ARG A 70 17.01 21.53 9.85
N ASP A 71 17.70 22.02 10.87
CA ASP A 71 19.13 22.42 10.84
C ASP A 71 20.11 21.27 10.50
N ALA A 72 19.61 20.08 10.12
CA ALA A 72 20.38 18.84 9.94
C ALA A 72 20.82 18.56 8.48
N TYR A 73 20.31 19.30 7.49
CA TYR A 73 20.59 19.07 6.06
C TYR A 73 20.95 20.35 5.31
N THR A 74 21.92 20.27 4.40
CA THR A 74 22.13 21.27 3.34
C THR A 74 21.18 21.01 2.17
N GLU A 75 20.94 22.04 1.35
CA GLU A 75 20.15 21.91 0.12
C GLU A 75 20.65 20.71 -0.73
N PRO A 76 19.76 19.80 -1.16
CA PRO A 76 20.16 18.62 -1.93
C PRO A 76 20.79 19.02 -3.28
N ILE A 77 21.92 18.40 -3.62
CA ILE A 77 22.52 18.54 -4.95
C ILE A 77 21.84 17.56 -5.89
N VAL A 78 21.33 18.05 -7.02
CA VAL A 78 20.62 17.20 -7.98
C VAL A 78 21.47 17.00 -9.23
N ILE A 79 21.79 15.75 -9.55
CA ILE A 79 22.45 15.34 -10.78
C ILE A 79 21.38 14.68 -11.65
N THR A 80 21.08 15.25 -12.81
CA THR A 80 20.20 14.62 -13.80
C THR A 80 21.02 14.06 -14.95
N TYR A 81 20.69 12.86 -15.43
CA TYR A 81 21.44 12.21 -16.51
C TYR A 81 20.56 11.47 -17.51
N ASN A 82 20.97 11.49 -18.77
CA ASN A 82 20.49 10.66 -19.87
C ASN A 82 21.71 10.27 -20.73
N ASP A 83 21.77 10.69 -22.00
CA ASP A 83 22.97 10.70 -22.84
C ASP A 83 23.95 11.85 -22.47
N THR A 84 23.50 12.80 -21.66
CA THR A 84 24.29 13.90 -21.09
C THR A 84 24.04 14.00 -19.58
N VAL A 85 24.94 14.65 -18.84
CA VAL A 85 24.81 14.85 -17.39
C VAL A 85 24.77 16.34 -17.06
N SER A 86 23.91 16.74 -16.12
CA SER A 86 23.83 18.12 -15.65
C SER A 86 23.52 18.21 -14.16
N VAL A 87 24.22 19.11 -13.46
CA VAL A 87 23.95 19.45 -12.06
C VAL A 87 22.92 20.57 -12.03
N THR A 88 21.88 20.41 -11.21
CA THR A 88 20.72 21.31 -11.14
C THR A 88 20.15 21.35 -9.72
N ASN A 89 19.07 22.11 -9.53
CA ASN A 89 18.32 22.19 -8.27
C ASN A 89 16.94 21.52 -8.38
N LEU A 90 16.29 21.28 -7.23
CA LEU A 90 14.99 20.60 -7.17
C LEU A 90 13.92 21.31 -8.02
N ALA A 91 13.88 22.65 -7.98
CA ALA A 91 12.92 23.47 -8.72
C ALA A 91 13.01 23.31 -10.25
N SER A 92 14.21 23.01 -10.77
CA SER A 92 14.45 22.83 -12.20
C SER A 92 13.99 21.46 -12.72
N VAL A 93 13.99 20.43 -11.86
CA VAL A 93 13.53 19.07 -12.22
C VAL A 93 12.05 19.07 -12.63
N ALA A 94 11.23 19.90 -11.97
CA ALA A 94 9.80 20.05 -12.28
C ALA A 94 9.55 20.60 -13.70
N LYS A 95 10.52 21.30 -14.30
CA LYS A 95 10.41 21.93 -15.63
C LYS A 95 11.05 21.12 -16.75
N THR A 96 11.84 20.10 -16.41
CA THR A 96 12.52 19.24 -17.38
C THR A 96 11.65 18.06 -17.81
N THR A 97 11.87 17.57 -19.04
CA THR A 97 11.23 16.36 -19.57
C THR A 97 12.25 15.24 -19.68
N ALA A 98 11.80 14.01 -19.41
CA ALA A 98 12.61 12.81 -19.61
C ALA A 98 12.68 12.44 -21.11
N SER A 99 13.89 12.27 -21.64
CA SER A 99 14.20 11.87 -23.02
C SER A 99 15.66 11.42 -23.15
N GLY A 100 15.98 10.64 -24.19
CA GLY A 100 17.35 10.19 -24.47
C GLY A 100 17.68 8.78 -23.94
N SER A 101 18.96 8.42 -23.92
CA SER A 101 19.45 7.13 -23.43
C SER A 101 19.86 7.18 -21.95
N THR A 102 20.35 6.08 -21.39
CA THR A 102 20.77 5.95 -19.97
C THR A 102 22.28 5.69 -19.91
N ASP A 103 23.06 6.72 -19.53
CA ASP A 103 24.53 6.64 -19.42
C ASP A 103 24.98 6.75 -17.95
N PHE A 104 25.13 5.60 -17.28
CA PHE A 104 25.59 5.53 -15.90
C PHE A 104 27.06 5.91 -15.75
N VAL A 105 27.88 5.67 -16.77
CA VAL A 105 29.31 6.01 -16.73
C VAL A 105 29.50 7.52 -16.55
N LYS A 106 28.73 8.33 -17.28
CA LYS A 106 28.72 9.80 -17.09
C LYS A 106 28.14 10.22 -15.75
N ALA A 107 27.07 9.56 -15.29
CA ALA A 107 26.49 9.82 -13.97
C ALA A 107 27.53 9.58 -12.85
N PHE A 108 28.26 8.46 -12.91
CA PHE A 108 29.30 8.12 -11.94
C PHE A 108 30.45 9.13 -11.97
N ALA A 109 30.90 9.55 -13.15
CA ALA A 109 31.94 10.58 -13.28
C ALA A 109 31.50 11.93 -12.68
N GLN A 110 30.23 12.31 -12.85
CA GLN A 110 29.69 13.53 -12.25
C GLN A 110 29.55 13.40 -10.73
N VAL A 111 29.14 12.24 -10.21
CA VAL A 111 29.12 11.97 -8.76
C VAL A 111 30.53 12.11 -8.18
N GLN A 112 31.55 11.55 -8.83
CA GLN A 112 32.95 11.73 -8.38
C GLN A 112 33.37 13.19 -8.34
N THR A 113 32.99 13.97 -9.36
CA THR A 113 33.30 15.41 -9.43
C THR A 113 32.61 16.18 -8.30
N THR A 114 31.32 15.89 -8.07
CA THR A 114 30.51 16.51 -7.02
C THR A 114 31.07 16.20 -5.63
N ILE A 115 31.48 14.95 -5.38
CA ILE A 115 32.12 14.55 -4.11
C ILE A 115 33.45 15.29 -3.91
N LYS A 116 34.26 15.49 -4.96
CA LYS A 116 35.51 16.27 -4.85
C LYS A 116 35.25 17.72 -4.43
N GLU A 117 34.19 18.32 -4.95
CA GLU A 117 33.81 19.71 -4.64
C GLU A 117 33.26 19.86 -3.21
N LEU A 118 32.60 18.83 -2.67
CA LEU A 118 32.04 18.83 -1.33
C LEU A 118 33.06 18.66 -0.20
N GLY A 119 34.22 18.07 -0.49
CA GLY A 119 35.25 17.75 0.50
C GLY A 119 34.97 16.45 1.28
N SER A 120 36.02 15.84 1.84
CA SER A 120 35.98 14.50 2.46
C SER A 120 35.38 14.44 3.87
N GLU A 121 35.08 15.58 4.47
CA GLU A 121 34.67 15.67 5.89
C GLU A 121 33.16 15.53 6.13
N LYS A 122 32.34 15.65 5.07
CA LYS A 122 30.87 15.56 5.19
C LYS A 122 30.38 14.12 5.04
N ARG A 123 29.31 13.79 5.77
CA ARG A 123 28.52 12.58 5.51
C ARG A 123 27.75 12.76 4.20
N ILE A 124 27.90 11.84 3.26
CA ILE A 124 27.30 11.93 1.92
C ILE A 124 26.25 10.83 1.74
N VAL A 125 25.02 11.22 1.46
CA VAL A 125 23.93 10.29 1.12
C VAL A 125 23.63 10.42 -0.36
N ILE A 126 23.89 9.37 -1.14
CA ILE A 126 23.65 9.34 -2.58
C ILE A 126 22.37 8.54 -2.83
N ILE A 127 21.43 9.10 -3.57
CA ILE A 127 20.17 8.43 -3.91
C ILE A 127 20.06 8.33 -5.43
N PHE A 128 20.26 7.13 -5.98
CA PHE A 128 20.02 6.86 -7.40
C PHE A 128 18.53 6.64 -7.66
N MET A 129 18.00 7.28 -8.68
CA MET A 129 16.62 7.16 -9.15
C MET A 129 16.67 6.82 -10.64
N THR A 130 16.32 5.59 -11.01
CA THR A 130 16.47 5.10 -12.39
C THR A 130 15.48 3.99 -12.70
N ASP A 131 15.08 3.86 -13.96
CA ASP A 131 14.20 2.78 -14.41
C ASP A 131 14.83 1.74 -15.33
N GLY A 132 16.11 1.89 -15.66
CA GLY A 132 16.69 1.22 -16.82
C GLY A 132 18.09 0.67 -16.61
N CYS A 133 18.52 -0.09 -17.61
CA CYS A 133 19.90 -0.55 -17.79
C CYS A 133 20.71 0.52 -18.52
N ASP A 134 22.03 0.55 -18.30
CA ASP A 134 22.92 1.36 -19.14
C ASP A 134 22.75 0.98 -20.61
N SER A 135 22.41 1.95 -21.45
CA SER A 135 22.15 1.75 -22.89
C SER A 135 23.23 2.37 -23.79
N CYS A 136 24.25 2.99 -23.20
CA CYS A 136 25.30 3.71 -23.92
C CYS A 136 26.66 3.00 -23.90
N ASN A 137 26.89 2.13 -22.92
CA ASN A 137 28.19 1.57 -22.60
C ASN A 137 28.19 0.04 -22.66
N ARG A 138 29.35 -0.55 -22.95
CA ARG A 138 29.54 -2.01 -22.90
C ARG A 138 29.62 -2.48 -21.43
N PRO A 139 29.20 -3.71 -21.09
CA PRO A 139 29.21 -4.21 -19.71
C PRO A 139 30.54 -4.06 -18.96
N ASN A 140 31.67 -4.28 -19.64
CA ASN A 140 33.00 -4.11 -19.04
C ASN A 140 33.30 -2.65 -18.67
N ALA A 141 32.89 -1.69 -19.52
CA ALA A 141 33.10 -0.27 -19.24
C ALA A 141 32.23 0.22 -18.07
N LEU A 142 31.02 -0.33 -17.94
CA LEU A 142 30.14 -0.07 -16.80
C LEU A 142 30.72 -0.65 -15.50
N LEU A 143 31.20 -1.91 -15.54
CA LEU A 143 31.84 -2.54 -14.40
C LEU A 143 33.09 -1.78 -13.96
N ASP A 144 33.94 -1.38 -14.92
CA ASP A 144 35.12 -0.55 -14.65
C ASP A 144 34.74 0.79 -14.00
N ALA A 145 33.66 1.43 -14.47
CA ALA A 145 33.18 2.68 -13.92
C ALA A 145 32.58 2.50 -12.50
N GLN A 146 31.87 1.41 -12.23
CA GLN A 146 31.39 1.05 -10.89
C GLN A 146 32.55 0.79 -9.93
N THR A 147 33.54 0.00 -10.34
CA THR A 147 34.73 -0.28 -9.52
C THR A 147 35.52 1.02 -9.25
N LYS A 148 35.65 1.89 -10.26
CA LYS A 148 36.26 3.22 -10.09
C LYS A 148 35.46 4.10 -9.13
N LEU A 149 34.13 4.10 -9.21
CA LEU A 149 33.29 4.88 -8.29
C LEU A 149 33.40 4.35 -6.86
N SER A 150 33.28 3.04 -6.64
CA SER A 150 33.40 2.46 -5.29
C SER A 150 34.79 2.70 -4.70
N SER A 151 35.85 2.48 -5.48
CA SER A 151 37.22 2.77 -5.04
C SER A 151 37.42 4.26 -4.73
N PHE A 152 36.79 5.13 -5.52
CA PHE A 152 36.83 6.57 -5.29
C PHE A 152 36.10 6.97 -4.01
N ILE A 153 34.87 6.47 -3.80
CA ILE A 153 34.07 6.73 -2.58
C ILE A 153 34.83 6.24 -1.35
N ARG A 154 35.34 5.00 -1.37
CA ARG A 154 36.10 4.43 -0.25
C ARG A 154 37.39 5.19 0.06
N LYS A 155 37.97 5.87 -0.93
CA LYS A 155 39.20 6.66 -0.77
C LYS A 155 38.94 8.10 -0.32
N ASN A 156 37.82 8.71 -0.72
CA ASN A 156 37.58 10.15 -0.58
C ASN A 156 36.42 10.51 0.36
N CYS A 157 35.60 9.54 0.78
CA CYS A 157 34.51 9.76 1.73
C CYS A 157 34.77 8.98 3.02
N SER A 158 34.61 9.63 4.17
CA SER A 158 34.65 8.97 5.48
C SER A 158 33.37 8.17 5.76
N ASN A 159 32.21 8.71 5.35
CA ASN A 159 30.90 8.09 5.51
C ASN A 159 30.00 8.40 4.31
N CYS A 160 29.76 7.40 3.46
CA CYS A 160 28.91 7.52 2.29
C CYS A 160 27.98 6.31 2.13
N VAL A 161 26.67 6.57 2.11
CA VAL A 161 25.63 5.56 1.87
C VAL A 161 25.05 5.78 0.47
N VAL A 162 24.88 4.70 -0.30
CA VAL A 162 24.24 4.76 -1.62
C VAL A 162 22.90 4.04 -1.59
N HIS A 163 21.81 4.80 -1.61
CA HIS A 163 20.46 4.28 -1.76
C HIS A 163 20.04 4.26 -3.23
N VAL A 164 19.12 3.35 -3.55
CA VAL A 164 18.67 3.15 -4.92
C VAL A 164 17.15 3.01 -4.96
N ILE A 165 16.51 3.79 -5.81
CA ILE A 165 15.09 3.74 -6.12
C ILE A 165 14.94 3.33 -7.58
N GLY A 166 14.50 2.08 -7.78
CA GLY A 166 14.20 1.53 -9.10
C GLY A 166 12.78 1.88 -9.53
N TYR A 167 12.62 2.41 -10.73
CA TYR A 167 11.36 2.68 -11.40
C TYR A 167 11.15 1.63 -12.52
N SER A 168 9.91 1.40 -12.94
CA SER A 168 9.54 0.39 -13.98
C SER A 168 9.80 -1.09 -13.64
N LYS A 169 9.02 -2.00 -14.23
CA LYS A 169 9.13 -3.45 -13.99
C LYS A 169 10.38 -4.09 -14.61
N ASP A 170 11.05 -3.36 -15.50
CA ASP A 170 12.11 -3.89 -16.37
C ASP A 170 13.51 -3.38 -15.97
N HIS A 171 13.67 -2.77 -14.79
CA HIS A 171 14.98 -2.33 -14.28
C HIS A 171 15.88 -3.53 -13.88
N ASP A 172 17.20 -3.38 -14.03
CA ASP A 172 18.16 -4.42 -13.68
C ASP A 172 18.38 -4.51 -12.15
N LEU A 173 17.71 -5.48 -11.52
CA LEU A 173 17.81 -5.73 -10.07
C LEU A 173 19.24 -6.04 -9.61
N ASN A 174 20.07 -6.69 -10.42
CA ASN A 174 21.46 -6.98 -10.08
C ASN A 174 22.29 -5.70 -10.09
N MET A 175 22.07 -4.84 -11.08
CA MET A 175 22.68 -3.52 -11.13
C MET A 175 22.25 -2.66 -9.93
N MET A 176 20.97 -2.65 -9.56
CA MET A 176 20.49 -1.89 -8.40
C MET A 176 21.08 -2.40 -7.08
N ASN A 177 21.19 -3.72 -6.91
CA ASN A 177 21.86 -4.33 -5.77
C ASN A 177 23.38 -4.06 -5.77
N THR A 178 23.99 -3.88 -6.93
CA THR A 178 25.40 -3.47 -7.02
C THR A 178 25.55 -2.01 -6.63
N LEU A 179 24.70 -1.12 -7.16
CA LEU A 179 24.69 0.31 -6.86
C LEU A 179 24.59 0.60 -5.35
N LYS A 180 23.71 -0.11 -4.63
CA LYS A 180 23.53 0.11 -3.18
C LYS A 180 24.78 -0.26 -2.35
N THR A 181 25.65 -1.11 -2.88
CA THR A 181 26.91 -1.56 -2.22
C THR A 181 28.12 -0.69 -2.57
N LEU A 182 27.95 0.34 -3.40
CA LEU A 182 29.06 1.22 -3.82
C LEU A 182 29.55 2.14 -2.69
N GLY A 183 28.72 2.39 -1.68
CA GLY A 183 29.05 3.20 -0.51
C GLY A 183 30.13 2.60 0.40
N THR A 184 30.51 3.37 1.43
CA THR A 184 31.31 2.84 2.55
C THR A 184 30.49 1.92 3.45
N THR A 185 29.17 2.12 3.45
CA THR A 185 28.14 1.31 4.12
C THR A 185 27.07 0.89 3.11
N ASP A 186 26.52 -0.31 3.27
CA ASP A 186 25.45 -0.82 2.42
C ASP A 186 24.19 0.02 2.56
N GLY A 187 23.69 0.53 1.43
CA GLY A 187 22.43 1.24 1.38
C GLY A 187 21.25 0.33 1.09
N ILE A 188 20.07 0.96 1.03
CA ILE A 188 18.81 0.27 0.78
C ILE A 188 18.42 0.45 -0.70
N TYR A 189 17.98 -0.65 -1.30
CA TYR A 189 17.29 -0.62 -2.59
C TYR A 189 15.78 -0.72 -2.37
N ARG A 190 15.02 0.17 -3.01
CA ARG A 190 13.56 0.19 -2.99
C ARG A 190 12.99 0.21 -4.41
N TYR A 191 11.92 -0.53 -4.62
CA TYR A 191 11.17 -0.53 -5.88
C TYR A 191 9.94 0.37 -5.80
N ALA A 192 9.79 1.28 -6.76
CA ALA A 192 8.65 2.16 -6.96
C ALA A 192 7.72 1.60 -8.05
N GLU A 193 6.57 1.05 -7.65
CA GLU A 193 5.53 0.56 -8.59
C GLU A 193 4.27 1.43 -8.48
N GLY A 194 3.91 2.11 -9.57
CA GLY A 194 2.66 2.87 -9.65
C GLY A 194 2.65 4.19 -8.86
N SER A 195 1.54 4.92 -8.95
CA SER A 195 1.37 6.29 -8.45
C SER A 195 1.07 6.42 -6.95
N VAL A 196 1.24 5.36 -6.14
CA VAL A 196 0.80 5.33 -4.73
C VAL A 196 1.95 4.92 -3.79
N GLY A 197 2.17 5.70 -2.72
CA GLY A 197 3.09 5.38 -1.61
C GLY A 197 4.56 5.71 -1.84
N LEU A 198 4.86 6.63 -2.76
CA LEU A 198 6.24 7.05 -3.08
C LEU A 198 6.76 8.05 -2.03
N ASP A 199 5.91 8.99 -1.63
CA ASP A 199 6.07 9.93 -0.52
C ASP A 199 6.42 9.23 0.80
N GLU A 200 5.73 8.13 1.13
CA GLU A 200 6.02 7.33 2.31
C GLU A 200 7.38 6.62 2.24
N LYS A 201 7.74 6.05 1.07
CA LYS A 201 9.06 5.42 0.85
C LYS A 201 10.20 6.43 0.92
N PHE A 202 9.96 7.65 0.43
CA PHE A 202 10.91 8.74 0.54
C PHE A 202 11.09 9.16 1.99
N ARG A 203 9.99 9.33 2.74
CA ARG A 203 10.02 9.62 4.18
C ARG A 203 10.79 8.56 4.97
N GLU A 204 10.52 7.28 4.73
CA GLU A 204 11.26 6.17 5.36
C GLU A 204 12.76 6.16 5.02
N LEU A 205 13.13 6.45 3.77
CA LEU A 205 14.55 6.52 3.38
C LEU A 205 15.28 7.67 4.08
N PHE A 206 14.61 8.82 4.25
CA PHE A 206 15.16 9.95 5.01
C PHE A 206 15.22 9.66 6.52
N GLU A 207 14.20 8.99 7.09
CA GLU A 207 14.22 8.54 8.49
C GLU A 207 15.32 7.51 8.76
N PHE A 208 15.59 6.59 7.82
CA PHE A 208 16.67 5.61 7.96
C PHE A 208 18.06 6.24 7.81
N ALA A 209 18.20 7.23 6.93
CA ALA A 209 19.41 8.04 6.82
C ALA A 209 19.64 8.88 8.09
N ASP A 210 18.58 9.35 8.75
CA ASP A 210 18.64 10.12 10.00
C ASP A 210 19.14 9.30 11.21
N LEU A 211 18.78 8.02 11.31
CA LEU A 211 18.92 7.23 12.55
C LEU A 211 20.18 6.36 12.65
N THR A 212 20.86 6.08 11.53
CA THR A 212 21.99 5.14 11.48
C THR A 212 23.34 5.85 11.57
N VAL A 213 24.18 5.43 12.51
CA VAL A 213 25.54 5.95 12.71
C VAL A 213 26.53 4.78 12.59
N GLU A 214 27.64 4.99 11.86
CA GLU A 214 28.73 4.00 11.76
C GLU A 214 29.79 4.29 12.83
N PHE A 215 30.18 3.26 13.57
CA PHE A 215 31.19 3.26 14.62
C PHE A 215 32.34 2.37 14.19
N THR A 216 33.57 2.78 14.49
CA THR A 216 34.70 1.85 14.41
C THR A 216 35.26 1.63 15.81
N ILE A 217 35.31 0.38 16.23
CA ILE A 217 35.79 -0.03 17.56
C ILE A 217 37.12 -0.73 17.40
N LYS A 218 38.17 -0.17 18.01
CA LYS A 218 39.49 -0.78 18.05
C LYS A 218 39.75 -1.33 19.44
N LEU A 219 39.79 -2.65 19.49
CA LEU A 219 40.12 -3.39 20.70
C LEU A 219 41.65 -3.49 20.84
N PRO A 220 42.22 -3.34 22.05
CA PRO A 220 43.66 -3.44 22.30
C PRO A 220 44.35 -4.67 21.69
N ASN A 221 43.65 -5.81 21.64
CA ASN A 221 44.17 -7.09 21.18
C ASN A 221 43.82 -7.43 19.71
N ILE A 222 43.12 -6.55 18.99
CA ILE A 222 42.72 -6.79 17.59
C ILE A 222 43.37 -5.74 16.70
N LYS A 223 44.16 -6.20 15.71
CA LYS A 223 44.87 -5.31 14.79
C LYS A 223 43.95 -4.51 13.87
N GLU A 224 42.83 -5.09 13.47
CA GLU A 224 41.86 -4.45 12.58
C GLU A 224 40.67 -3.91 13.39
N PRO A 225 40.30 -2.63 13.21
CA PRO A 225 39.21 -2.04 13.94
C PRO A 225 37.86 -2.53 13.37
N ILE A 226 36.93 -2.86 14.25
CA ILE A 226 35.64 -3.49 13.93
C ILE A 226 34.62 -2.39 13.61
N LYS A 227 34.03 -2.45 12.41
CA LYS A 227 32.96 -1.55 11.98
C LYS A 227 31.61 -2.06 12.46
N ILE A 228 30.85 -1.22 13.15
CA ILE A 228 29.52 -1.54 13.71
C ILE A 228 28.56 -0.40 13.35
N THR A 229 27.33 -0.76 13.01
CA THR A 229 26.24 0.22 12.82
C THR A 229 25.44 0.32 14.12
N GLY A 230 25.21 1.53 14.60
CA GLY A 230 24.37 1.81 15.78
C GLY A 230 23.23 2.77 15.46
N GLU A 231 22.26 2.82 16.36
CA GLU A 231 21.04 3.61 16.23
C GLU A 231 21.02 4.74 17.27
N MET A 232 20.68 5.96 16.85
CA MET A 232 20.41 7.05 17.78
C MET A 232 19.12 6.76 18.54
N VAL A 233 19.24 6.47 19.84
CA VAL A 233 18.09 6.13 20.70
C VAL A 233 17.46 7.39 21.29
N ASP A 234 18.28 8.40 21.58
CA ASP A 234 17.84 9.74 21.97
C ASP A 234 18.90 10.79 21.60
N ILE A 235 18.63 12.07 21.90
CA ILE A 235 19.50 13.21 21.56
C ILE A 235 20.91 13.07 22.17
N ASP A 236 21.04 12.29 23.24
CA ASP A 236 22.23 12.16 24.05
C ASP A 236 22.86 10.75 24.02
N HIS A 237 22.30 9.77 23.29
CA HIS A 237 22.76 8.38 23.30
C HIS A 237 22.67 7.70 21.94
N VAL A 238 23.73 6.93 21.65
CA VAL A 238 23.73 5.95 20.57
C VAL A 238 23.88 4.55 21.16
N GLU A 239 23.07 3.61 20.66
CA GLU A 239 23.10 2.22 21.04
C GLU A 239 23.54 1.35 19.86
N ALA A 240 24.51 0.47 20.11
CA ALA A 240 25.01 -0.48 19.12
C ALA A 240 25.09 -1.87 19.73
N GLU A 241 24.64 -2.88 19.00
CA GLU A 241 24.71 -4.28 19.41
C GLU A 241 25.74 -5.00 18.54
N CYS A 242 26.74 -5.64 19.16
CA CYS A 242 27.76 -6.38 18.41
C CYS A 242 28.25 -7.62 19.17
N TRP A 243 28.81 -8.58 18.44
CA TRP A 243 29.43 -9.76 19.05
C TRP A 243 30.92 -9.51 19.18
N LEU A 244 31.44 -9.51 20.40
CA LEU A 244 32.87 -9.31 20.67
C LEU A 244 33.37 -10.42 21.59
N SER A 245 34.45 -11.07 21.19
CA SER A 245 35.20 -11.93 22.10
C SER A 245 36.03 -11.02 23.00
N LEU A 246 35.47 -10.68 24.16
CA LEU A 246 36.16 -9.90 25.19
C LEU A 246 36.64 -10.83 26.28
N ASP A 247 37.92 -10.76 26.64
CA ASP A 247 38.40 -11.37 27.87
C ASP A 247 37.83 -10.59 29.07
N GLU A 248 37.26 -11.30 30.04
CA GLU A 248 36.63 -10.73 31.25
C GLU A 248 37.58 -9.83 32.09
N ASN A 249 38.88 -9.86 31.79
CA ASN A 249 39.92 -9.05 32.44
C ASN A 249 40.32 -7.79 31.65
N MET A 250 39.59 -7.40 30.59
CA MET A 250 39.93 -6.21 29.81
C MET A 250 39.73 -4.92 30.64
N LYS A 251 40.83 -4.41 31.23
CA LYS A 251 40.88 -3.13 31.95
C LYS A 251 41.37 -1.97 31.09
N GLU A 252 41.74 -2.26 29.85
CA GLU A 252 42.29 -1.29 28.91
C GLU A 252 41.16 -0.52 28.20
N SER A 253 41.43 0.74 27.85
CA SER A 253 40.48 1.58 27.14
C SER A 253 40.24 1.05 25.72
N ILE A 254 38.98 0.96 25.34
CA ILE A 254 38.57 0.69 23.97
C ILE A 254 38.51 2.02 23.23
N GLU A 255 39.18 2.08 22.08
CA GLU A 255 39.18 3.25 21.22
C GLU A 255 37.98 3.16 20.27
N ILE A 256 37.08 4.15 20.35
CA ILE A 256 35.85 4.22 19.55
C ILE A 256 35.90 5.47 18.70
N ASN A 257 35.84 5.27 17.38
CA ASN A 257 35.81 6.35 16.42
C ASN A 257 34.39 6.53 15.89
N ILE A 258 33.82 7.71 16.14
CA ILE A 258 32.51 8.15 15.63
C ILE A 258 32.74 9.36 14.72
N GLY A 259 32.70 9.14 13.41
CA GLY A 259 33.15 10.16 12.45
C GLY A 259 34.59 10.59 12.74
N ASN A 260 34.81 11.87 13.02
CA ASN A 260 36.13 12.43 13.36
C ASN A 260 36.44 12.45 14.85
N ASN A 261 35.51 12.02 15.71
CA ASN A 261 35.66 12.06 17.15
C ASN A 261 36.17 10.71 17.65
N GLN A 262 37.32 10.73 18.30
CA GLN A 262 37.90 9.59 18.99
C GLN A 262 37.51 9.64 20.47
N TYR A 263 36.92 8.56 20.95
CA TYR A 263 36.53 8.38 22.34
C TYR A 263 37.27 7.20 22.93
N ASP A 264 37.93 7.43 24.06
CA ASP A 264 38.42 6.34 24.90
C ASP A 264 37.34 6.01 25.94
N ALA A 265 36.83 4.78 25.86
CA ALA A 265 35.87 4.26 26.82
C ALA A 265 36.46 3.09 27.60
N ILE A 266 36.31 3.13 28.91
CA ILE A 266 36.62 1.98 29.76
C ILE A 266 35.34 1.13 29.82
N PRO A 267 35.38 -0.14 29.37
CA PRO A 267 34.22 -1.03 29.44
C PRO A 267 33.85 -1.27 30.90
N LYS A 268 32.61 -0.93 31.25
CA LYS A 268 32.01 -1.28 32.54
C LYS A 268 31.14 -2.51 32.32
N PHE A 269 31.64 -3.66 32.76
CA PHE A 269 30.91 -4.91 32.70
C PHE A 269 29.71 -4.84 33.65
N THR A 270 28.52 -5.10 33.12
CA THR A 270 27.29 -5.23 33.89
C THR A 270 26.65 -6.57 33.59
N GLU A 271 26.01 -7.15 34.60
CA GLU A 271 25.26 -8.40 34.42
C GLU A 271 24.18 -8.23 33.33
N PRO A 272 23.98 -9.25 32.48
CA PRO A 272 22.97 -9.22 31.45
C PRO A 272 21.57 -9.14 32.02
N ASP A 273 20.77 -8.23 31.45
CA ASP A 273 19.35 -8.19 31.75
C ASP A 273 18.65 -9.46 31.23
N THR A 274 17.47 -9.72 31.79
CA THR A 274 16.68 -10.91 31.46
C THR A 274 16.29 -10.97 29.99
N ILE A 275 16.00 -9.83 29.35
CA ILE A 275 15.59 -9.77 27.94
C ILE A 275 16.75 -10.13 27.02
N PHE A 276 17.93 -9.60 27.31
CA PHE A 276 19.17 -9.88 26.60
C PHE A 276 19.56 -11.35 26.71
N THR A 277 19.47 -11.91 27.92
CA THR A 277 19.72 -13.34 28.16
C THR A 277 18.78 -14.21 27.31
N LEU A 278 17.49 -13.89 27.28
CA LEU A 278 16.51 -14.62 26.47
C LEU A 278 16.76 -14.49 24.95
N LYS A 279 17.14 -13.31 24.47
CA LYS A 279 17.52 -13.11 23.05
C LYS A 279 18.74 -13.93 22.66
N SER A 280 19.75 -14.01 23.54
CA SER A 280 20.97 -14.78 23.30
C SER A 280 20.68 -16.29 23.20
N LEU A 281 19.84 -16.82 24.10
CA LEU A 281 19.41 -18.21 24.08
C LEU A 281 18.56 -18.53 22.84
N SER A 282 17.70 -17.61 22.42
CA SER A 282 16.88 -17.76 21.20
C SER A 282 17.72 -17.86 19.93
N LYS A 283 18.81 -17.08 19.83
CA LYS A 283 19.73 -17.18 18.70
C LYS A 283 20.51 -18.50 18.73
N ARG A 284 21.00 -18.94 19.89
CA ARG A 284 21.66 -20.25 20.05
C ARG A 284 20.73 -21.42 19.73
N ALA A 285 19.42 -21.28 19.98
CA ALA A 285 18.43 -22.28 19.60
C ALA A 285 18.36 -22.52 18.07
N ASN A 286 18.77 -21.55 17.24
CA ASN A 286 18.85 -21.73 15.78
C ASN A 286 19.99 -22.66 15.36
N GLU A 287 21.01 -22.82 16.20
CA GLU A 287 22.27 -23.49 15.88
C GLU A 287 22.36 -24.90 16.46
N ILE A 288 21.32 -25.36 17.18
CA ILE A 288 21.27 -26.69 17.79
C ILE A 288 21.41 -27.79 16.72
N LYS A 289 22.36 -28.69 16.95
CA LYS A 289 22.63 -29.88 16.13
C LYS A 289 22.52 -31.18 16.92
N THR A 290 22.64 -31.13 18.24
CA THR A 290 22.67 -32.32 19.11
C THR A 290 21.68 -32.24 20.27
N GLN A 291 21.28 -33.41 20.79
CA GLN A 291 20.43 -33.50 22.00
C GLN A 291 21.13 -32.90 23.23
N GLN A 292 22.45 -33.04 23.33
CA GLN A 292 23.23 -32.51 24.45
C GLN A 292 23.22 -30.97 24.47
N GLU A 293 23.28 -30.32 23.32
CA GLU A 293 23.13 -28.85 23.19
C GLU A 293 21.72 -28.38 23.55
N LEU A 294 20.70 -29.18 23.21
CA LEU A 294 19.30 -28.91 23.56
C LEU A 294 19.06 -28.99 25.07
N ASP A 295 19.53 -30.06 25.72
CA ASP A 295 19.41 -30.26 27.16
C ASP A 295 20.15 -29.15 27.93
N GLN A 296 21.32 -28.72 27.42
CA GLN A 296 22.07 -27.60 27.96
C GLN A 296 21.29 -26.28 27.85
N LEU A 297 20.72 -25.96 26.68
CA LEU A 297 19.92 -24.75 26.50
C LEU A 297 18.63 -24.76 27.33
N GLN A 298 17.99 -25.92 27.52
CA GLN A 298 16.83 -26.06 28.41
C GLN A 298 17.21 -25.79 29.87
N SER A 299 18.36 -26.30 30.32
CA SER A 299 18.88 -26.01 31.67
C SER A 299 19.19 -24.53 31.85
N GLU A 300 19.83 -23.90 30.86
CA GLU A 300 20.12 -22.46 30.87
C GLU A 300 18.83 -21.62 30.89
N LEU A 301 17.81 -21.96 30.11
CA LEU A 301 16.51 -21.27 30.09
C LEU A 301 15.76 -21.39 31.43
N GLN A 302 15.82 -22.55 32.08
CA GLN A 302 15.22 -22.77 33.40
C GLN A 302 15.86 -21.89 34.47
N ASN A 303 17.18 -21.69 34.38
CA ASN A 303 17.96 -20.89 35.32
C ASN A 303 17.81 -19.37 35.11
N VAL A 304 17.16 -18.91 34.04
CA VAL A 304 16.84 -17.48 33.83
C VAL A 304 15.87 -17.01 34.92
N LYS A 305 16.31 -16.07 35.78
CA LYS A 305 15.48 -15.50 36.85
C LYS A 305 14.40 -14.57 36.28
N MET A 306 13.13 -14.98 36.38
CA MET A 306 11.96 -14.22 35.88
C MET A 306 11.27 -13.35 36.93
N PHE A 307 11.72 -13.38 38.19
CA PHE A 307 11.14 -12.61 39.28
C PHE A 307 12.25 -12.12 40.23
N GLY A 308 12.26 -10.82 40.53
CA GLY A 308 13.22 -10.19 41.45
C GLY A 308 13.73 -8.83 40.95
N ASN A 309 14.62 -8.19 41.73
CA ASN A 309 15.25 -6.90 41.42
C ASN A 309 16.10 -6.92 40.12
N SER A 310 16.36 -8.11 39.55
CA SER A 310 17.08 -8.31 38.29
C SER A 310 16.26 -7.97 37.04
N ILE A 311 14.93 -7.85 37.13
CA ILE A 311 14.09 -7.30 36.05
C ILE A 311 13.76 -5.85 36.38
N GLY A 312 14.81 -5.05 36.59
CA GLY A 312 14.72 -3.60 36.78
C GLY A 312 14.07 -2.96 35.56
N GLY A 313 12.75 -2.95 35.53
CA GLY A 313 11.99 -2.59 34.36
C GLY A 313 10.50 -2.39 34.61
N THR A 314 9.93 -1.55 33.77
CA THR A 314 8.52 -1.21 33.60
C THR A 314 7.63 -2.46 33.41
N LYS A 315 6.31 -2.33 33.63
CA LYS A 315 5.33 -3.42 33.40
C LYS A 315 5.45 -4.01 31.98
N THR A 316 5.76 -3.17 31.01
CA THR A 316 5.99 -3.53 29.60
C THR A 316 7.20 -4.43 29.41
N GLU A 317 8.34 -4.14 30.02
CA GLU A 317 9.56 -4.97 29.89
C GLU A 317 9.40 -6.35 30.54
N ARG A 318 8.66 -6.43 31.66
CA ARG A 318 8.31 -7.72 32.28
C ARG A 318 7.42 -8.56 31.38
N GLN A 319 6.45 -7.94 30.72
CA GLN A 319 5.59 -8.63 29.76
C GLN A 319 6.42 -9.15 28.57
N THR A 320 7.30 -8.31 28.01
CA THR A 320 8.20 -8.70 26.92
C THR A 320 9.12 -9.86 27.29
N ALA A 321 9.70 -9.85 28.50
CA ALA A 321 10.52 -10.96 28.97
C ALA A 321 9.70 -12.26 29.13
N MET A 322 8.48 -12.17 29.66
CA MET A 322 7.59 -13.32 29.79
C MET A 322 7.19 -13.91 28.43
N ASP A 323 6.88 -13.04 27.48
CA ASP A 323 6.50 -13.43 26.12
C ASP A 323 7.69 -14.11 25.41
N LEU A 324 8.90 -13.53 25.49
CA LEU A 324 10.12 -14.10 24.91
C LEU A 324 10.49 -15.45 25.54
N ARG A 325 10.35 -15.60 26.86
CA ARG A 325 10.61 -16.89 27.52
C ARG A 325 9.60 -17.95 27.11
N ALA A 326 8.31 -17.59 27.04
CA ALA A 326 7.26 -18.52 26.64
C ALA A 326 7.45 -18.99 25.19
N GLU A 327 7.84 -18.07 24.30
CA GLU A 327 8.17 -18.38 22.91
C GLU A 327 9.37 -19.31 22.81
N LEU A 328 10.46 -19.00 23.50
CA LEU A 328 11.67 -19.81 23.49
C LEU A 328 11.46 -21.19 24.11
N GLN A 329 10.73 -21.30 25.22
CA GLN A 329 10.40 -22.59 25.84
C GLN A 329 9.58 -23.47 24.90
N THR A 330 8.54 -22.90 24.28
CA THR A 330 7.70 -23.60 23.29
C THR A 330 8.57 -24.16 22.16
N ARG A 331 9.51 -23.35 21.66
CA ARG A 331 10.41 -23.73 20.58
C ARG A 331 11.37 -24.86 20.97
N LEU A 332 11.94 -24.82 22.18
CA LEU A 332 12.81 -25.91 22.67
C LEU A 332 12.02 -27.20 22.90
N ASP A 333 10.78 -27.11 23.39
CA ASP A 333 9.90 -28.28 23.59
C ASP A 333 9.53 -28.95 22.25
N ASP A 334 9.32 -28.15 21.20
CA ASP A 334 9.07 -28.64 19.84
C ASP A 334 10.32 -29.35 19.26
N ILE A 335 11.51 -28.78 19.43
CA ILE A 335 12.78 -29.41 19.03
C ILE A 335 13.00 -30.72 19.80
N HIS A 336 12.71 -30.73 21.10
CA HIS A 336 12.83 -31.91 21.96
C HIS A 336 11.85 -33.02 21.55
N THR A 337 10.63 -32.66 21.17
CA THR A 337 9.63 -33.61 20.65
C THR A 337 10.10 -34.24 19.34
N ILE A 338 10.65 -33.43 18.43
CA ILE A 338 11.17 -33.92 17.14
C ILE A 338 12.40 -34.82 17.32
N MET A 339 13.36 -34.44 18.18
CA MET A 339 14.52 -35.27 18.48
C MET A 339 14.14 -36.58 19.19
N GLY A 340 13.15 -36.54 20.08
CA GLY A 340 12.59 -37.74 20.72
C GLY A 340 11.89 -38.68 19.74
N ASP A 341 11.19 -38.14 18.74
CA ASP A 341 10.53 -38.95 17.71
C ASP A 341 11.53 -39.54 16.69
N ILE A 342 12.66 -38.86 16.42
CA ILE A 342 13.79 -39.42 15.66
C ILE A 342 14.42 -40.59 16.41
N ALA A 343 14.70 -40.43 17.71
CA ALA A 343 15.33 -41.47 18.53
C ALA A 343 14.45 -42.71 18.72
N ARG A 344 13.12 -42.54 18.68
CA ARG A 344 12.13 -43.64 18.75
C ARG A 344 11.82 -44.28 17.40
N GLY A 345 12.45 -43.84 16.30
CA GLY A 345 12.20 -44.36 14.96
C GLY A 345 10.78 -44.12 14.42
N THR A 346 10.03 -43.18 15.03
CA THR A 346 8.61 -42.90 14.73
C THR A 346 8.45 -41.85 13.63
N LEU A 347 9.52 -41.11 13.33
CA LEU A 347 9.59 -40.12 12.25
C LEU A 347 10.73 -40.50 11.30
N ASN A 348 10.41 -40.63 10.00
CA ASN A 348 11.43 -40.74 8.96
C ASN A 348 12.36 -39.51 9.02
N GLN A 349 13.69 -39.72 8.94
CA GLN A 349 14.71 -38.66 9.04
C GLN A 349 14.43 -37.46 8.13
N THR A 350 13.78 -37.68 6.99
CA THR A 350 13.39 -36.67 6.00
C THR A 350 12.25 -35.76 6.46
N ALA A 351 11.21 -36.30 7.09
CA ALA A 351 10.11 -35.52 7.67
C ALA A 351 10.55 -34.74 8.91
N ALA A 352 11.51 -35.30 9.66
CA ALA A 352 12.11 -34.63 10.80
C ALA A 352 13.06 -33.49 10.39
N LEU A 353 13.86 -33.66 9.34
CA LEU A 353 14.71 -32.61 8.76
C LEU A 353 13.89 -31.48 8.11
N ALA A 354 12.77 -31.80 7.45
CA ALA A 354 11.85 -30.80 6.92
C ALA A 354 11.18 -29.98 8.04
N LYS A 355 10.71 -30.64 9.11
CA LYS A 355 10.15 -29.97 10.31
C LYS A 355 11.20 -29.16 11.09
N MET A 356 12.43 -29.67 11.22
CA MET A 356 13.53 -28.92 11.83
C MET A 356 13.92 -27.69 10.99
N ASN A 357 13.88 -27.81 9.66
CA ASN A 357 14.07 -26.66 8.78
C ASN A 357 12.90 -25.69 8.88
N ASP A 358 11.64 -26.13 8.94
CA ASP A 358 10.49 -25.25 9.15
C ASP A 358 10.55 -24.49 10.49
N LEU A 359 11.06 -25.12 11.55
CA LEU A 359 11.35 -24.46 12.84
C LEU A 359 12.54 -23.48 12.78
N ARG A 360 13.47 -23.67 11.85
CA ARG A 360 14.53 -22.69 11.50
C ARG A 360 13.97 -21.50 10.70
N TYR A 361 12.80 -21.67 10.07
CA TYR A 361 12.11 -20.65 9.26
C TYR A 361 10.86 -20.07 9.96
N ALA A 362 10.84 -19.95 11.29
CA ALA A 362 9.72 -19.36 12.03
C ALA A 362 9.40 -17.88 11.67
N ASP A 363 10.28 -17.23 10.90
CA ASP A 363 10.10 -15.89 10.31
C ASP A 363 9.41 -15.90 8.92
N LYS A 364 8.67 -16.97 8.56
CA LYS A 364 8.07 -17.17 7.21
C LYS A 364 7.01 -16.14 6.80
N PHE A 365 6.37 -15.45 7.73
CA PHE A 365 5.33 -14.46 7.42
C PHE A 365 5.74 -13.07 7.85
N SER A 366 5.52 -12.09 6.97
CA SER A 366 5.63 -10.67 7.31
C SER A 366 4.75 -10.24 8.51
N LYS A 367 3.76 -11.07 8.91
CA LYS A 367 2.85 -10.84 10.04
C LYS A 367 2.85 -12.01 11.03
N SER A 368 3.21 -11.73 12.28
CA SER A 368 3.22 -12.69 13.40
C SER A 368 1.85 -13.35 13.68
N SER A 369 0.75 -12.68 13.35
CA SER A 369 -0.61 -13.25 13.50
C SER A 369 -0.87 -14.42 12.55
N ARG A 370 -0.30 -14.43 11.34
CA ARG A 370 -0.41 -15.54 10.39
C ARG A 370 0.38 -16.76 10.86
N GLN A 371 1.59 -16.53 11.38
CA GLN A 371 2.40 -17.59 11.99
C GLN A 371 1.65 -18.28 13.14
N ARG A 372 1.02 -17.51 14.04
CA ARG A 372 0.21 -18.08 15.14
C ARG A 372 -0.95 -18.94 14.65
N ARG A 373 -1.69 -18.47 13.62
CA ARG A 373 -2.81 -19.24 13.04
C ARG A 373 -2.33 -20.52 12.35
N MET A 374 -1.17 -20.48 11.69
CA MET A 374 -0.57 -21.67 11.10
C MET A 374 -0.16 -22.67 12.17
N ASN A 375 0.53 -22.25 13.23
CA ASN A 375 0.91 -23.14 14.34
C ASN A 375 -0.32 -23.82 14.96
N GLN A 376 -1.43 -23.08 15.13
CA GLN A 376 -2.69 -23.66 15.61
C GLN A 376 -3.28 -24.71 14.65
N ARG A 377 -3.15 -24.54 13.33
CA ARG A 377 -3.58 -25.53 12.33
C ARG A 377 -2.71 -26.78 12.41
N ALA A 378 -1.38 -26.61 12.46
CA ALA A 378 -0.41 -27.69 12.58
C ALA A 378 -0.72 -28.60 13.78
N VAL A 379 -0.98 -28.00 14.95
CA VAL A 379 -1.37 -28.73 16.17
C VAL A 379 -2.68 -29.49 15.98
N ARG A 380 -3.71 -28.88 15.38
CA ARG A 380 -5.01 -29.55 15.15
C ARG A 380 -4.91 -30.73 14.20
N ASN A 381 -4.07 -30.63 13.17
CA ASN A 381 -3.96 -31.65 12.12
C ASN A 381 -2.99 -32.78 12.49
N GLN A 382 -2.19 -32.63 13.55
CA GLN A 382 -1.21 -33.63 13.96
C GLN A 382 -1.82 -35.00 14.26
N SER A 383 -3.01 -35.04 14.87
CA SER A 383 -3.71 -36.29 15.16
C SER A 383 -4.15 -37.00 13.88
N ASN A 384 -4.65 -36.25 12.88
CA ASN A 384 -5.07 -36.84 11.61
C ASN A 384 -3.88 -37.36 10.81
N LEU A 385 -2.73 -36.67 10.82
CA LEU A 385 -1.50 -37.14 10.18
C LEU A 385 -1.05 -38.50 10.72
N ARG A 386 -1.23 -38.78 12.02
CA ARG A 386 -0.92 -40.08 12.62
C ARG A 386 -1.87 -41.19 12.19
N LEU A 387 -3.08 -40.84 11.76
CA LEU A 387 -4.10 -41.80 11.31
C LEU A 387 -3.97 -42.15 9.83
N ILE A 388 -3.18 -41.40 9.05
CA ILE A 388 -3.00 -41.62 7.61
C ILE A 388 -2.44 -43.01 7.34
N ASP A 389 -1.37 -43.40 8.04
CA ASP A 389 -0.75 -44.72 7.84
C ASP A 389 -1.73 -45.86 8.15
N SER A 390 -2.58 -45.72 9.18
CA SER A 390 -3.64 -46.70 9.46
C SER A 390 -4.66 -46.79 8.33
N LYS A 391 -5.13 -45.63 7.84
CA LYS A 391 -6.11 -45.57 6.73
C LYS A 391 -5.52 -46.15 5.44
N LEU A 392 -4.25 -45.90 5.16
CA LEU A 392 -3.55 -46.47 3.99
C LEU A 392 -3.41 -47.99 4.10
N ASN A 393 -3.10 -48.51 5.30
CA ASN A 393 -3.02 -49.95 5.55
C ASN A 393 -4.38 -50.67 5.43
N GLU A 394 -5.48 -49.96 5.68
CA GLU A 394 -6.84 -50.49 5.56
C GLU A 394 -7.34 -50.54 4.11
N LEU A 395 -6.76 -49.76 3.20
CA LEU A 395 -7.13 -49.78 1.79
C LEU A 395 -6.77 -51.13 1.16
N LYS A 396 -7.78 -51.78 0.57
CA LYS A 396 -7.62 -52.98 -0.26
C LYS A 396 -8.24 -52.72 -1.62
N PHE A 397 -7.52 -53.10 -2.66
CA PHE A 397 -8.04 -53.09 -4.03
C PHE A 397 -7.74 -54.43 -4.70
N ASN A 398 -8.51 -54.77 -5.73
CA ASN A 398 -8.27 -55.99 -6.51
C ASN A 398 -7.24 -55.70 -7.60
N GLU A 399 -6.07 -56.32 -7.50
CA GLU A 399 -4.92 -56.11 -8.40
C GLU A 399 -5.18 -56.52 -9.85
N GLU A 400 -6.07 -57.50 -10.06
CA GLU A 400 -6.41 -58.02 -11.38
C GLU A 400 -7.31 -57.05 -12.14
N THR A 401 -8.29 -56.45 -11.46
CA THR A 401 -9.34 -55.65 -12.10
C THR A 401 -9.11 -54.13 -12.01
N ALA A 402 -8.35 -53.64 -11.02
CA ALA A 402 -8.21 -52.21 -10.73
C ALA A 402 -7.52 -51.40 -11.85
N PHE A 403 -6.82 -52.06 -12.77
CA PHE A 403 -6.04 -51.43 -13.83
C PHE A 403 -6.46 -51.86 -15.25
N GLU A 404 -7.54 -52.63 -15.41
CA GLU A 404 -7.95 -53.17 -16.73
C GLU A 404 -8.21 -52.10 -17.79
N ASN A 405 -8.72 -50.93 -17.37
CA ASN A 405 -9.07 -49.82 -18.24
C ASN A 405 -8.07 -48.65 -18.17
N VAL A 406 -6.88 -48.86 -17.60
CA VAL A 406 -5.87 -47.82 -17.43
C VAL A 406 -4.79 -47.97 -18.50
N ASP A 407 -4.53 -46.90 -19.25
CA ASP A 407 -3.36 -46.85 -20.13
C ASP A 407 -2.08 -46.66 -19.32
N LEU A 408 -1.49 -47.78 -18.90
CA LEU A 408 -0.27 -47.81 -18.09
C LEU A 408 0.94 -47.17 -18.82
N VAL A 409 0.95 -47.11 -20.16
CA VAL A 409 2.04 -46.47 -20.91
C VAL A 409 1.98 -44.96 -20.72
N THR A 410 0.78 -44.38 -20.83
CA THR A 410 0.57 -42.95 -20.60
C THR A 410 0.83 -42.58 -19.13
N PHE A 411 0.40 -43.43 -18.20
CA PHE A 411 0.56 -43.24 -16.76
C PHE A 411 1.80 -43.96 -16.22
N THR A 412 2.97 -43.51 -16.67
CA THR A 412 4.28 -43.92 -16.17
C THR A 412 5.03 -42.71 -15.61
N CYS A 413 5.63 -42.86 -14.42
CA CYS A 413 6.43 -41.81 -13.83
C CYS A 413 7.70 -41.58 -14.66
N CYS A 414 7.95 -40.35 -15.07
CA CYS A 414 9.09 -40.02 -15.94
C CYS A 414 10.45 -40.10 -15.23
N LEU A 415 10.48 -40.11 -13.89
CA LEU A 415 11.71 -40.17 -13.09
C LEU A 415 12.05 -41.59 -12.66
N THR A 416 11.07 -42.35 -12.15
CA THR A 416 11.29 -43.74 -11.68
C THR A 416 11.05 -44.78 -12.76
N LEU A 417 10.34 -44.42 -13.84
CA LEU A 417 9.87 -45.32 -14.90
C LEU A 417 8.86 -46.38 -14.44
N ASN A 418 8.37 -46.27 -13.20
CA ASN A 418 7.32 -47.14 -12.68
C ASN A 418 5.97 -46.74 -13.27
N THR A 419 5.19 -47.74 -13.70
CA THR A 419 3.80 -47.54 -14.12
C THR A 419 2.91 -47.27 -12.90
N CYS A 420 1.67 -46.83 -13.13
CA CYS A 420 0.67 -46.68 -12.06
C CYS A 420 0.51 -47.97 -11.25
N ARG A 421 0.56 -49.11 -11.94
CA ARG A 421 0.44 -50.42 -11.33
C ARG A 421 1.62 -50.69 -10.41
N ASP A 422 2.85 -50.59 -10.93
CA ASP A 422 4.06 -50.88 -10.15
C ASP A 422 4.14 -49.99 -8.91
N MET A 423 3.87 -48.68 -9.06
CA MET A 423 3.84 -47.73 -7.96
C MET A 423 2.78 -48.08 -6.90
N MET A 424 1.58 -48.46 -7.32
CA MET A 424 0.49 -48.82 -6.40
C MET A 424 0.76 -50.13 -5.64
N MET A 425 1.56 -51.03 -6.23
CA MET A 425 1.96 -52.32 -5.68
C MET A 425 3.17 -52.22 -4.75
N ASP A 426 4.17 -51.45 -5.15
CA ASP A 426 5.46 -51.35 -4.44
C ASP A 426 5.42 -50.43 -3.23
N SER A 427 4.48 -49.48 -3.20
CA SER A 427 4.27 -48.55 -2.08
C SER A 427 2.79 -48.42 -1.73
N GLN A 428 2.52 -48.24 -0.44
CA GLN A 428 1.18 -47.98 0.08
C GLN A 428 0.78 -46.50 0.05
N ASP A 429 1.75 -45.58 0.08
CA ASP A 429 1.51 -44.13 0.21
C ASP A 429 1.89 -43.32 -1.04
N ASP A 430 2.47 -43.99 -2.04
CA ASP A 430 2.83 -43.36 -3.31
C ASP A 430 1.61 -43.23 -4.23
N ILE A 431 1.59 -42.11 -4.94
CA ILE A 431 0.50 -41.69 -5.83
C ILE A 431 1.08 -40.98 -7.03
N MET A 432 0.39 -41.09 -8.16
CA MET A 432 0.78 -40.45 -9.39
C MET A 432 0.00 -39.16 -9.63
N GLY A 433 0.71 -38.22 -10.26
CA GLY A 433 0.21 -36.88 -10.48
C GLY A 433 1.01 -36.15 -11.54
N VAL A 434 0.85 -34.84 -11.56
CA VAL A 434 1.44 -33.93 -12.52
C VAL A 434 2.24 -32.84 -11.83
N GLY A 435 3.33 -32.42 -12.46
CA GLY A 435 4.09 -31.25 -12.03
C GLY A 435 3.38 -29.94 -12.34
N LEU A 436 3.59 -28.93 -11.50
CA LEU A 436 3.13 -27.56 -11.74
C LEU A 436 4.22 -26.56 -11.40
N VAL A 437 4.11 -25.40 -12.01
CA VAL A 437 4.79 -24.18 -11.58
C VAL A 437 3.76 -23.27 -10.95
N VAL A 438 3.82 -23.12 -9.63
CA VAL A 438 2.92 -22.21 -8.92
C VAL A 438 3.72 -21.10 -8.25
N GLU A 439 3.08 -19.94 -8.13
CA GLU A 439 3.57 -18.81 -7.37
C GLU A 439 2.63 -18.56 -6.19
N ARG A 440 3.19 -18.50 -4.98
CA ARG A 440 2.44 -18.34 -3.73
C ARG A 440 2.68 -16.94 -3.17
N GLN A 441 1.61 -16.18 -3.02
CA GLN A 441 1.64 -14.97 -2.19
C GLN A 441 1.30 -15.34 -0.75
N GLU A 442 1.80 -14.60 0.25
CA GLU A 442 1.54 -14.91 1.67
C GLU A 442 0.04 -15.03 2.02
N HIS A 443 -0.82 -14.30 1.32
CA HIS A 443 -2.25 -14.33 1.59
C HIS A 443 -2.92 -15.63 1.11
N VAL A 444 -2.25 -16.46 0.30
CA VAL A 444 -2.76 -17.77 -0.15
C VAL A 444 -3.03 -18.71 1.04
N VAL A 445 -2.33 -18.51 2.17
CA VAL A 445 -2.58 -19.24 3.44
C VAL A 445 -3.95 -18.93 4.04
N ASP A 446 -4.45 -17.71 3.83
CA ASP A 446 -5.77 -17.27 4.26
C ASP A 446 -6.84 -17.45 3.15
N ALA A 447 -6.40 -17.47 1.89
CA ALA A 447 -7.22 -17.44 0.68
C ALA A 447 -6.65 -18.37 -0.42
N PRO A 448 -6.87 -19.70 -0.33
CA PRO A 448 -6.26 -20.68 -1.24
C PRO A 448 -6.61 -20.47 -2.72
N THR A 449 -7.76 -19.86 -3.01
CA THR A 449 -8.24 -19.59 -4.37
C THR A 449 -7.39 -18.56 -5.13
N LEU A 450 -6.53 -17.81 -4.43
CA LEU A 450 -5.63 -16.81 -5.00
C LEU A 450 -4.27 -17.38 -5.43
N ILE A 451 -4.07 -18.70 -5.35
CA ILE A 451 -2.88 -19.35 -5.91
C ILE A 451 -2.76 -19.04 -7.41
N SER A 452 -1.55 -18.69 -7.87
CA SER A 452 -1.27 -18.43 -9.29
C SER A 452 -0.54 -19.63 -9.89
N VAL A 453 -1.15 -20.25 -10.90
CA VAL A 453 -0.51 -21.28 -11.73
C VAL A 453 0.18 -20.57 -12.88
N LYS A 454 1.51 -20.70 -12.98
CA LYS A 454 2.31 -20.11 -14.07
C LYS A 454 2.38 -21.03 -15.26
N ASP A 455 2.54 -22.32 -14.99
CA ASP A 455 2.69 -23.34 -16.01
C ASP A 455 2.20 -24.69 -15.50
N VAL A 456 1.73 -25.52 -16.43
CA VAL A 456 1.23 -26.87 -16.17
C VAL A 456 2.15 -27.84 -16.91
N SER A 457 2.84 -28.69 -16.17
CA SER A 457 3.75 -29.66 -16.78
C SER A 457 2.96 -30.76 -17.48
N VAL A 458 3.50 -31.28 -18.59
CA VAL A 458 3.00 -32.51 -19.23
C VAL A 458 3.64 -33.78 -18.64
N THR A 459 4.54 -33.60 -17.66
CA THR A 459 5.31 -34.65 -17.02
C THR A 459 4.51 -35.29 -15.90
N ILE A 460 4.32 -36.61 -16.05
CA ILE A 460 3.71 -37.45 -15.03
C ILE A 460 4.79 -37.88 -14.03
N LEU A 461 4.52 -37.68 -12.75
CA LEU A 461 5.44 -37.93 -11.65
C LEU A 461 4.77 -38.79 -10.58
N SER A 462 5.54 -39.62 -9.88
CA SER A 462 5.12 -40.18 -8.60
C SER A 462 5.47 -39.21 -7.48
N ARG A 463 4.73 -39.28 -6.38
CA ARG A 463 4.98 -38.48 -5.18
C ARG A 463 6.35 -38.81 -4.59
N SER A 464 6.70 -40.09 -4.49
CA SER A 464 8.01 -40.54 -3.98
C SER A 464 9.18 -39.92 -4.75
N ALA A 465 9.08 -39.86 -6.08
CA ALA A 465 10.11 -39.25 -6.93
C ALA A 465 10.22 -37.74 -6.71
N CYS A 466 9.09 -37.05 -6.46
CA CYS A 466 9.10 -35.64 -6.13
C CYS A 466 9.77 -35.39 -4.77
N ASP A 467 9.44 -36.20 -3.76
CA ASP A 467 10.04 -36.12 -2.43
C ASP A 467 11.56 -36.35 -2.50
N ASP A 468 12.03 -37.30 -3.31
CA ASP A 468 13.46 -37.56 -3.51
C ASP A 468 14.16 -36.42 -4.26
N ALA A 469 13.53 -35.85 -5.30
CA ALA A 469 14.05 -34.67 -5.99
C ALA A 469 14.17 -33.45 -5.06
N ILE A 470 13.18 -33.25 -4.18
CA ILE A 470 13.21 -32.21 -3.14
C ILE A 470 14.37 -32.46 -2.18
N LYS A 471 14.51 -33.68 -1.64
CA LYS A 471 15.63 -34.03 -0.72
C LYS A 471 16.99 -33.75 -1.36
N MET A 472 17.19 -34.21 -2.60
CA MET A 472 18.45 -34.04 -3.30
C MET A 472 18.80 -32.56 -3.47
N LYS A 473 17.83 -31.73 -3.86
CA LYS A 473 18.07 -30.31 -4.05
C LYS A 473 18.26 -29.52 -2.75
N ILE A 474 17.58 -29.89 -1.66
CA ILE A 474 17.83 -29.30 -0.34
C ILE A 474 19.30 -29.51 0.07
N ASN A 475 19.86 -30.68 -0.26
CA ASN A 475 21.26 -30.99 0.06
C ASN A 475 22.28 -30.22 -0.81
N ILE A 476 21.88 -29.69 -1.96
CA ILE A 476 22.79 -29.09 -2.96
C ILE A 476 22.69 -27.55 -3.00
N GLY A 477 21.60 -26.93 -2.55
CA GLY A 477 21.39 -25.48 -2.68
C GLY A 477 20.53 -24.84 -1.60
N ASP A 478 20.34 -23.52 -1.72
CA ASP A 478 19.54 -22.71 -0.81
C ASP A 478 18.05 -23.10 -0.90
N ALA A 479 17.47 -23.58 0.21
CA ALA A 479 16.11 -24.13 0.28
C ALA A 479 15.03 -23.12 -0.12
N ALA A 480 15.32 -21.81 0.00
CA ALA A 480 14.43 -20.74 -0.47
C ALA A 480 14.16 -20.81 -1.98
N ARG A 481 15.07 -21.40 -2.76
CA ARG A 481 14.97 -21.53 -4.22
C ARG A 481 14.23 -22.79 -4.68
N LEU A 482 13.60 -23.56 -3.79
CA LEU A 482 13.01 -24.87 -4.15
C LEU A 482 11.51 -24.90 -4.37
N HIS A 483 10.76 -24.08 -3.62
CA HIS A 483 9.31 -24.24 -3.51
C HIS A 483 8.54 -22.98 -3.90
N GLY A 484 9.16 -22.04 -4.63
CA GLY A 484 8.56 -20.74 -4.99
C GLY A 484 8.45 -19.74 -3.84
N GLY A 485 8.63 -20.18 -2.59
CA GLY A 485 8.55 -19.33 -1.39
C GLY A 485 7.19 -18.62 -1.24
N PHE A 486 7.09 -17.75 -0.25
CA PHE A 486 6.06 -16.72 -0.22
C PHE A 486 6.65 -15.41 -0.73
N ILE A 487 6.06 -14.84 -1.77
CA ILE A 487 6.44 -13.50 -2.23
C ILE A 487 5.72 -12.48 -1.35
N ALA A 488 6.48 -11.50 -0.84
CA ALA A 488 5.93 -10.39 -0.06
C ALA A 488 4.82 -9.69 -0.87
N SER A 489 3.60 -9.75 -0.33
CA SER A 489 2.36 -9.30 -0.96
C SER A 489 2.46 -7.88 -1.51
N LYS A 490 2.48 -7.70 -2.83
CA LYS A 490 2.35 -6.36 -3.45
C LYS A 490 1.08 -6.11 -4.25
N THR A 491 0.26 -7.11 -4.60
CA THR A 491 -1.02 -6.83 -5.30
C THR A 491 -2.07 -7.93 -5.12
N SER A 492 -3.26 -7.54 -4.68
CA SER A 492 -4.46 -8.37 -4.58
C SER A 492 -5.18 -8.55 -5.91
N ALA A 493 -4.52 -9.21 -6.87
CA ALA A 493 -5.14 -9.82 -8.05
C ALA A 493 -4.20 -10.86 -8.70
N PRO A 494 -4.70 -12.05 -9.10
CA PRO A 494 -3.91 -12.98 -9.89
C PRO A 494 -3.76 -12.44 -11.32
N THR A 495 -2.53 -12.13 -11.73
CA THR A 495 -2.20 -11.76 -13.11
C THR A 495 -2.11 -13.03 -13.95
N THR A 496 -3.15 -13.32 -14.72
CA THR A 496 -3.07 -14.17 -15.93
C THR A 496 -2.36 -13.38 -17.02
N SER A 497 -1.04 -13.34 -17.01
CA SER A 497 -0.27 -12.78 -18.12
C SER A 497 0.65 -13.83 -18.70
N THR A 498 0.23 -14.40 -19.84
CA THR A 498 1.03 -15.08 -20.86
C THR A 498 2.02 -14.11 -21.53
N LYS A 499 2.82 -13.38 -20.73
CA LYS A 499 3.97 -12.67 -21.28
C LYS A 499 5.08 -13.69 -21.49
N ILE A 500 5.39 -13.89 -22.76
CA ILE A 500 6.58 -14.59 -23.26
C ILE A 500 7.77 -14.18 -22.39
N VAL A 501 8.24 -15.12 -21.58
CA VAL A 501 9.42 -14.96 -20.74
C VAL A 501 10.60 -14.75 -21.68
N SER A 502 11.24 -13.59 -21.61
CA SER A 502 12.53 -13.36 -22.25
C SER A 502 13.50 -14.43 -21.74
N LYS A 503 14.25 -15.06 -22.66
CA LYS A 503 15.12 -16.22 -22.39
C LYS A 503 16.17 -16.02 -21.28
N GLU A 504 16.37 -14.80 -20.80
CA GLU A 504 17.34 -14.46 -19.75
C GLU A 504 16.82 -14.68 -18.31
N ASN A 505 15.50 -14.67 -18.07
CA ASN A 505 14.90 -14.92 -16.74
C ASN A 505 14.75 -16.42 -16.37
N LEU A 506 15.13 -17.34 -17.27
CA LEU A 506 15.09 -18.79 -17.04
C LEU A 506 16.17 -19.32 -16.06
N LYS A 507 17.17 -18.51 -15.70
CA LYS A 507 18.27 -18.93 -14.81
C LYS A 507 17.94 -18.86 -13.31
N THR A 508 16.77 -18.35 -12.91
CA THR A 508 16.43 -18.08 -11.50
C THR A 508 15.03 -18.56 -11.09
N GLN A 509 14.40 -19.49 -11.82
CA GLN A 509 13.13 -20.08 -11.39
C GLN A 509 13.34 -21.12 -10.28
N SER A 510 12.51 -21.04 -9.24
CA SER A 510 12.51 -22.03 -8.16
C SER A 510 11.98 -23.36 -8.67
N GLU A 511 12.79 -24.41 -8.67
CA GLU A 511 12.41 -25.73 -9.19
C GLU A 511 13.12 -26.83 -8.38
N PHE A 512 12.35 -27.85 -7.97
CA PHE A 512 12.93 -29.07 -7.40
C PHE A 512 13.30 -30.07 -8.49
N THR A 513 12.62 -30.08 -9.63
CA THR A 513 12.99 -30.90 -10.78
C THR A 513 12.58 -30.23 -12.09
N ARG A 514 13.05 -30.81 -13.21
CA ARG A 514 12.59 -30.45 -14.56
C ARG A 514 11.85 -31.63 -15.17
N GLY A 515 10.78 -31.32 -15.88
CA GLY A 515 10.02 -32.31 -16.63
C GLY A 515 10.69 -32.76 -17.92
N VAL A 516 10.03 -33.66 -18.64
CA VAL A 516 10.51 -34.27 -19.89
C VAL A 516 10.69 -33.24 -21.00
N ALA A 517 9.90 -32.17 -21.02
CA ALA A 517 10.05 -31.05 -21.96
C ALA A 517 11.02 -29.97 -21.43
N ALA A 518 11.81 -30.29 -20.39
CA ALA A 518 12.69 -29.37 -19.67
C ALA A 518 11.95 -28.21 -18.98
N GLU A 519 10.64 -28.36 -18.77
CA GLU A 519 9.82 -27.42 -18.03
C GLU A 519 10.17 -27.45 -16.53
N PRO A 520 10.23 -26.30 -15.85
CA PRO A 520 10.47 -26.25 -14.41
C PRO A 520 9.30 -26.86 -13.65
N ILE A 521 9.57 -27.55 -12.54
CA ILE A 521 8.53 -28.09 -11.65
C ILE A 521 8.87 -27.72 -10.20
N ASN A 522 7.93 -27.06 -9.54
CA ASN A 522 8.09 -26.60 -8.14
C ASN A 522 6.98 -27.11 -7.21
N THR A 523 5.98 -27.79 -7.78
CA THR A 523 4.79 -28.27 -7.09
C THR A 523 4.27 -29.54 -7.76
N PHE A 524 3.57 -30.37 -7.00
CA PHE A 524 2.97 -31.62 -7.44
C PHE A 524 1.47 -31.64 -7.12
N LEU A 525 0.64 -32.10 -8.05
CA LEU A 525 -0.79 -32.37 -7.84
C LEU A 525 -1.17 -33.78 -8.27
N PRO A 526 -2.01 -34.49 -7.50
CA PRO A 526 -2.46 -35.81 -7.88
C PRO A 526 -3.45 -35.74 -9.06
N LEU A 527 -3.57 -36.84 -9.80
CA LEU A 527 -4.60 -37.05 -10.81
C LEU A 527 -5.60 -38.11 -10.34
N TYR A 528 -6.74 -38.23 -11.02
CA TYR A 528 -7.62 -39.38 -10.87
C TYR A 528 -7.28 -40.38 -11.97
N ILE A 529 -6.58 -41.48 -11.69
CA ILE A 529 -6.25 -42.45 -12.75
C ILE A 529 -7.28 -43.59 -12.81
N CYS A 530 -7.56 -44.19 -11.66
CA CYS A 530 -8.60 -45.20 -11.47
C CYS A 530 -9.16 -45.11 -10.05
N ASP A 531 -10.27 -45.81 -9.78
CA ASP A 531 -10.95 -45.78 -8.48
C ASP A 531 -10.01 -46.15 -7.32
N ALA A 532 -9.20 -47.21 -7.51
CA ALA A 532 -8.22 -47.65 -6.51
C ALA A 532 -7.16 -46.58 -6.21
N HIS A 533 -6.65 -45.91 -7.24
CA HIS A 533 -5.71 -44.80 -7.10
C HIS A 533 -6.38 -43.59 -6.43
N PHE A 534 -7.62 -43.28 -6.79
CA PHE A 534 -8.37 -42.17 -6.21
C PHE A 534 -8.67 -42.36 -4.72
N GLU A 535 -9.01 -43.57 -4.27
CA GLU A 535 -9.19 -43.86 -2.84
C GLU A 535 -7.92 -43.56 -2.04
N ARG A 536 -6.75 -43.91 -2.58
CA ARG A 536 -5.44 -43.56 -1.99
C ARG A 536 -5.19 -42.06 -2.00
N VAL A 537 -5.47 -41.39 -3.13
CA VAL A 537 -5.35 -39.93 -3.26
C VAL A 537 -6.20 -39.21 -2.21
N LYS A 538 -7.44 -39.64 -1.95
CA LYS A 538 -8.32 -39.02 -0.94
C LYS A 538 -7.71 -39.03 0.46
N ILE A 539 -7.00 -40.09 0.85
CA ILE A 539 -6.33 -40.16 2.16
C ILE A 539 -5.13 -39.22 2.20
N MET A 540 -4.37 -39.16 1.10
CA MET A 540 -3.16 -38.34 0.99
C MET A 540 -3.43 -36.85 0.72
N LEU A 541 -4.66 -36.49 0.34
CA LEU A 541 -4.99 -35.18 -0.18
C LEU A 541 -4.76 -34.07 0.84
N GLU A 542 -5.17 -34.26 2.10
CA GLU A 542 -5.07 -33.20 3.12
C GLU A 542 -3.62 -32.74 3.36
N PRO A 543 -2.64 -33.64 3.65
CA PRO A 543 -1.23 -33.25 3.75
C PRO A 543 -0.70 -32.53 2.51
N MET A 544 -1.11 -33.00 1.33
CA MET A 544 -0.66 -32.42 0.07
C MET A 544 -1.18 -31.01 -0.14
N LEU A 545 -2.46 -30.77 0.16
CA LEU A 545 -3.04 -29.42 0.07
C LEU A 545 -2.43 -28.51 1.13
N GLY A 546 -2.17 -29.01 2.34
CA GLY A 546 -1.40 -28.31 3.36
C GLY A 546 -0.07 -27.81 2.78
N TYR A 547 0.72 -28.71 2.22
CA TYR A 547 2.00 -28.35 1.61
C TYR A 547 1.86 -27.42 0.40
N LEU A 548 0.90 -27.69 -0.49
CA LEU A 548 0.63 -26.90 -1.69
C LEU A 548 0.37 -25.43 -1.37
N PHE A 549 -0.45 -25.13 -0.36
CA PHE A 549 -0.86 -23.76 -0.06
C PHE A 549 -0.06 -23.09 1.05
N THR A 550 0.53 -23.87 1.95
CA THR A 550 1.20 -23.34 3.16
C THR A 550 2.68 -23.70 3.28
N LEU A 551 3.19 -24.58 2.40
CA LEU A 551 4.52 -25.19 2.50
C LEU A 551 4.72 -26.01 3.79
N ASP A 552 3.62 -26.40 4.45
CA ASP A 552 3.60 -27.24 5.65
C ASP A 552 2.54 -28.34 5.47
N ILE A 553 2.96 -29.60 5.54
CA ILE A 553 2.07 -30.77 5.43
C ILE A 553 0.98 -30.81 6.51
N SER A 554 1.19 -30.13 7.63
CA SER A 554 0.23 -30.00 8.73
C SER A 554 -0.64 -28.74 8.62
N GLY A 555 -0.39 -27.88 7.62
CA GLY A 555 -1.11 -26.62 7.41
C GLY A 555 -2.46 -26.74 6.71
N TYR A 556 -3.01 -27.95 6.59
CA TYR A 556 -4.28 -28.19 5.91
C TYR A 556 -5.46 -27.42 6.53
N LYS A 557 -6.36 -26.94 5.68
CA LYS A 557 -7.66 -26.37 6.05
C LYS A 557 -8.66 -26.67 4.94
N SER A 558 -9.91 -26.97 5.30
CA SER A 558 -10.94 -27.42 4.35
C SER A 558 -11.24 -26.43 3.20
N ASP A 559 -11.00 -25.13 3.39
CA ASP A 559 -11.13 -24.13 2.31
C ASP A 559 -10.10 -24.29 1.19
N GLN A 560 -9.02 -25.03 1.42
CA GLN A 560 -8.01 -25.36 0.41
C GLN A 560 -8.56 -26.25 -0.70
N LEU A 561 -9.65 -26.99 -0.46
CA LEU A 561 -10.38 -27.71 -1.52
C LEU A 561 -10.87 -26.74 -2.61
N LEU A 562 -11.28 -25.52 -2.24
CA LEU A 562 -11.68 -24.50 -3.21
C LEU A 562 -10.51 -24.06 -4.10
N GLY A 563 -9.28 -24.14 -3.59
CA GLY A 563 -8.08 -23.85 -4.35
C GLY A 563 -7.87 -24.82 -5.53
N LEU A 564 -8.28 -26.09 -5.42
CA LEU A 564 -8.21 -27.06 -6.52
C LEU A 564 -9.06 -26.63 -7.72
N TYR A 565 -10.28 -26.15 -7.49
CA TYR A 565 -11.12 -25.62 -8.57
C TYR A 565 -10.53 -24.34 -9.18
N SER A 566 -9.84 -23.52 -8.39
CA SER A 566 -9.08 -22.37 -8.93
C SER A 566 -7.95 -22.80 -9.86
N ILE A 567 -7.24 -23.86 -9.49
CA ILE A 567 -6.18 -24.46 -10.32
C ILE A 567 -6.79 -25.04 -11.59
N LEU A 568 -7.90 -25.77 -11.49
CA LEU A 568 -8.62 -26.33 -12.64
C LEU A 568 -9.04 -25.23 -13.63
N GLY A 569 -9.65 -24.14 -13.15
CA GLY A 569 -10.01 -23.01 -14.01
C GLY A 569 -8.80 -22.35 -14.67
N GLN A 570 -7.66 -22.28 -13.98
CA GLN A 570 -6.40 -21.80 -14.56
C GLN A 570 -5.80 -22.78 -15.59
N MET A 571 -5.89 -24.09 -15.36
CA MET A 571 -5.47 -25.13 -16.32
C MET A 571 -6.32 -25.08 -17.59
N MET A 572 -7.63 -24.95 -17.47
CA MET A 572 -8.55 -24.76 -18.61
C MET A 572 -8.20 -23.53 -19.43
N ASN A 573 -7.76 -22.47 -18.76
CA ASN A 573 -7.37 -21.24 -19.43
C ASN A 573 -5.98 -21.32 -20.08
N ALA A 574 -5.05 -22.06 -19.47
CA ALA A 574 -3.72 -22.29 -20.02
C ALA A 574 -3.75 -23.21 -21.25
N SER A 575 -4.62 -24.23 -21.24
CA SER A 575 -4.76 -25.19 -22.33
C SER A 575 -5.81 -24.74 -23.37
N PRO A 576 -5.42 -24.38 -24.60
CA PRO A 576 -6.38 -24.02 -25.65
C PRO A 576 -7.25 -25.22 -26.02
N GLN A 577 -8.48 -24.97 -26.49
CA GLN A 577 -9.36 -26.02 -27.01
C GLN A 577 -8.69 -26.65 -28.24
N ASN A 578 -8.37 -27.95 -28.18
CA ASN A 578 -7.46 -28.67 -29.11
C ASN A 578 -5.96 -28.48 -28.83
N GLY A 579 -5.56 -28.41 -27.56
CA GLY A 579 -4.17 -28.48 -27.13
C GLY A 579 -3.51 -29.82 -27.42
N SER A 580 -2.33 -30.07 -26.85
CA SER A 580 -1.71 -31.39 -27.00
C SER A 580 -2.58 -32.48 -26.35
N GLU A 581 -2.58 -33.67 -26.95
CA GLU A 581 -3.34 -34.81 -26.41
C GLU A 581 -3.01 -35.08 -24.94
N ARG A 582 -1.74 -34.90 -24.55
CA ARG A 582 -1.28 -35.10 -23.18
C ARG A 582 -1.81 -34.04 -22.21
N GLU A 583 -1.90 -32.78 -22.61
CA GLU A 583 -2.51 -31.71 -21.80
C GLU A 583 -4.01 -31.96 -21.60
N GLU A 584 -4.72 -32.40 -22.64
CA GLU A 584 -6.15 -32.74 -22.54
C GLU A 584 -6.38 -33.95 -21.63
N ILE A 585 -5.53 -34.98 -21.69
CA ILE A 585 -5.58 -36.12 -20.76
C ILE A 585 -5.38 -35.64 -19.31
N ILE A 586 -4.35 -34.81 -19.05
CA ILE A 586 -4.08 -34.27 -17.71
C ILE A 586 -5.25 -33.43 -17.22
N LEU A 587 -5.79 -32.55 -18.07
CA LEU A 587 -6.96 -31.74 -17.74
C LEU A 587 -8.19 -32.61 -17.46
N HIS A 588 -8.40 -33.67 -18.24
CA HIS A 588 -9.49 -34.63 -18.04
C HIS A 588 -9.37 -35.35 -16.70
N GLU A 589 -8.21 -35.95 -16.39
CA GLU A 589 -8.03 -36.68 -15.13
C GLU A 589 -8.04 -35.77 -13.90
N PHE A 590 -7.55 -34.53 -14.02
CA PHE A 590 -7.67 -33.55 -12.95
C PHE A 590 -9.12 -33.07 -12.78
N THR A 591 -9.89 -32.95 -13.86
CA THR A 591 -11.33 -32.67 -13.79
C THR A 591 -12.09 -33.79 -13.09
N ARG A 592 -11.77 -35.05 -13.39
CA ARG A 592 -12.33 -36.23 -12.69
C ARG A 592 -11.98 -36.22 -11.21
N LEU A 593 -10.76 -35.83 -10.85
CA LEU A 593 -10.37 -35.62 -9.45
C LEU A 593 -11.27 -34.59 -8.78
N CYS A 594 -11.38 -33.38 -9.35
CA CYS A 594 -12.22 -32.32 -8.81
C CYS A 594 -13.70 -32.74 -8.71
N HIS A 595 -14.22 -33.46 -9.71
CA HIS A 595 -15.58 -34.00 -9.69
C HIS A 595 -15.79 -34.99 -8.53
N GLY A 596 -14.86 -35.93 -8.34
CA GLY A 596 -14.92 -36.88 -7.22
C GLY A 596 -14.84 -36.23 -5.84
N LEU A 597 -14.28 -35.03 -5.75
CA LEU A 597 -14.17 -34.23 -4.51
C LEU A 597 -15.34 -33.27 -4.28
N LEU A 598 -16.29 -33.16 -5.21
CA LEU A 598 -17.48 -32.31 -5.05
C LEU A 598 -18.28 -32.64 -3.79
N PRO A 599 -18.56 -33.90 -3.41
CA PRO A 599 -19.31 -34.21 -2.20
C PRO A 599 -18.63 -33.66 -0.93
N GLN A 600 -17.31 -33.80 -0.83
CA GLN A 600 -16.52 -33.26 0.29
C GLN A 600 -16.51 -31.72 0.28
N THR A 601 -16.44 -31.12 -0.91
CA THR A 601 -16.48 -29.67 -1.08
C THR A 601 -17.84 -29.10 -0.68
N LEU A 602 -18.93 -29.74 -1.09
CA LEU A 602 -20.29 -29.38 -0.71
C LEU A 602 -20.54 -29.55 0.79
N GLN A 603 -19.99 -30.61 1.41
CA GLN A 603 -20.05 -30.78 2.85
C GLN A 603 -19.33 -29.64 3.59
N TYR A 604 -18.18 -29.19 3.08
CA TYR A 604 -17.45 -28.06 3.64
C TYR A 604 -18.22 -26.74 3.48
N LEU A 605 -18.74 -26.47 2.28
CA LEU A 605 -19.51 -25.25 2.02
C LEU A 605 -20.79 -25.24 2.87
N GLY A 606 -21.49 -26.37 2.96
CA GLY A 606 -22.86 -26.49 3.45
C GLY A 606 -23.88 -26.36 2.30
N GLU A 607 -25.03 -27.01 2.41
CA GLU A 607 -26.02 -27.11 1.31
C GLU A 607 -26.54 -25.74 0.81
N GLU A 608 -26.66 -24.76 1.71
CA GLU A 608 -27.09 -23.37 1.40
C GLU A 608 -25.96 -22.52 0.78
N ASN A 609 -24.74 -23.04 0.74
CA ASN A 609 -23.54 -22.30 0.40
C ASN A 609 -22.85 -22.78 -0.87
N ASP A 610 -23.53 -23.61 -1.67
CA ASP A 610 -23.08 -23.96 -3.01
C ASP A 610 -22.73 -22.69 -3.82
N LEU A 611 -21.54 -22.70 -4.44
CA LEU A 611 -21.00 -21.51 -5.10
C LEU A 611 -21.86 -21.06 -6.28
N LEU A 612 -22.43 -22.00 -7.04
CA LEU A 612 -23.25 -21.71 -8.22
C LEU A 612 -24.60 -21.15 -7.81
N LYS A 613 -25.26 -21.79 -6.85
CA LYS A 613 -26.53 -21.31 -6.28
C LYS A 613 -26.37 -19.91 -5.71
N LYS A 614 -25.30 -19.65 -4.94
CA LYS A 614 -25.01 -18.32 -4.38
C LYS A 614 -24.74 -17.27 -5.44
N PHE A 615 -23.94 -17.61 -6.46
CA PHE A 615 -23.62 -16.70 -7.55
C PHE A 615 -24.88 -16.24 -8.30
N MET A 616 -25.87 -17.13 -8.44
CA MET A 616 -27.12 -16.86 -9.14
C MET A 616 -28.21 -16.24 -8.30
N ALA A 617 -28.32 -16.63 -7.03
CA ALA A 617 -29.42 -16.21 -6.16
C ALA A 617 -29.49 -14.68 -6.03
N ASN A 618 -28.34 -14.01 -5.91
CA ASN A 618 -28.28 -12.56 -5.77
C ASN A 618 -26.90 -12.04 -6.19
N PRO A 619 -26.80 -10.84 -6.80
CA PRO A 619 -25.54 -10.12 -6.95
C PRO A 619 -24.60 -10.11 -5.72
N THR A 620 -25.15 -10.20 -4.50
CA THR A 620 -24.36 -10.34 -3.27
C THR A 620 -23.38 -11.50 -3.31
N GLY A 621 -23.79 -12.65 -3.85
CA GLY A 621 -22.99 -13.86 -3.95
C GLY A 621 -21.90 -13.79 -5.01
N ARG A 622 -21.87 -12.74 -5.84
CA ARG A 622 -20.88 -12.53 -6.91
C ARG A 622 -19.66 -11.73 -6.45
N SER A 623 -19.77 -11.03 -5.33
CA SER A 623 -18.72 -10.14 -4.82
C SER A 623 -17.43 -10.88 -4.46
N LYS A 624 -16.30 -10.14 -4.40
CA LYS A 624 -14.99 -10.69 -3.99
C LYS A 624 -15.00 -11.27 -2.57
N ALA A 625 -15.99 -10.92 -1.73
CA ALA A 625 -16.12 -11.49 -0.38
C ALA A 625 -16.54 -12.97 -0.42
N HIS A 626 -17.36 -13.35 -1.41
CA HIS A 626 -17.86 -14.72 -1.57
C HIS A 626 -17.01 -15.52 -2.56
N ILE A 627 -16.67 -14.91 -3.71
CA ILE A 627 -15.86 -15.54 -4.75
C ILE A 627 -14.68 -14.63 -5.06
N GLN A 628 -13.55 -14.87 -4.41
CA GLN A 628 -12.36 -14.03 -4.58
C GLN A 628 -11.78 -14.11 -6.01
N ASN A 629 -11.82 -15.29 -6.62
CA ASN A 629 -11.30 -15.55 -7.96
C ASN A 629 -12.36 -16.23 -8.84
N LEU A 630 -12.67 -15.67 -10.02
CA LEU A 630 -13.63 -16.28 -10.94
C LEU A 630 -13.13 -17.60 -11.54
N MET A 631 -11.82 -17.82 -11.59
CA MET A 631 -11.28 -19.13 -12.00
C MET A 631 -11.75 -20.27 -11.09
N THR A 632 -11.97 -19.99 -9.80
CA THR A 632 -12.58 -20.95 -8.88
C THR A 632 -14.00 -21.32 -9.31
N LEU A 633 -14.81 -20.32 -9.71
CA LEU A 633 -16.16 -20.55 -10.20
C LEU A 633 -16.13 -21.39 -11.49
N PHE A 634 -15.28 -21.02 -12.45
CA PHE A 634 -15.17 -21.73 -13.73
C PHE A 634 -14.72 -23.18 -13.58
N GLY A 635 -13.69 -23.45 -12.77
CA GLY A 635 -13.28 -24.82 -12.49
C GLY A 635 -14.35 -25.61 -11.72
N TYR A 636 -15.06 -24.97 -10.79
CA TYR A 636 -16.16 -25.62 -10.07
C TYR A 636 -17.33 -25.96 -11.00
N MET A 637 -17.69 -25.08 -11.94
CA MET A 637 -18.69 -25.33 -12.97
C MET A 637 -18.31 -26.52 -13.85
N TYR A 638 -17.05 -26.53 -14.33
CA TYR A 638 -16.55 -27.58 -15.21
C TYR A 638 -16.52 -28.94 -14.50
N ALA A 639 -16.01 -28.98 -13.26
CA ALA A 639 -16.04 -30.18 -12.43
C ALA A 639 -17.46 -30.65 -12.12
N SER A 640 -18.43 -29.73 -11.98
CA SER A 640 -19.85 -30.07 -11.76
C SER A 640 -20.55 -30.66 -13.00
N GLY A 641 -19.87 -30.70 -14.15
CA GLY A 641 -20.42 -31.27 -15.38
C GLY A 641 -21.47 -30.38 -16.05
N ILE A 642 -21.49 -29.08 -15.77
CA ILE A 642 -22.40 -28.13 -16.42
C ILE A 642 -21.94 -27.93 -17.86
N LYS A 643 -22.67 -28.53 -18.81
CA LYS A 643 -22.36 -28.47 -20.25
C LYS A 643 -22.98 -27.28 -20.97
N THR A 644 -24.09 -26.76 -20.47
CA THR A 644 -24.82 -25.65 -21.07
C THR A 644 -25.11 -24.62 -19.99
N ILE A 645 -24.62 -23.40 -20.22
CA ILE A 645 -24.85 -22.26 -19.34
C ILE A 645 -26.13 -21.59 -19.81
N ASP A 646 -27.09 -21.42 -18.90
CA ASP A 646 -28.29 -20.65 -19.23
C ASP A 646 -27.97 -19.17 -19.45
N GLU A 647 -28.83 -18.48 -20.19
CA GLU A 647 -28.64 -17.06 -20.50
C GLU A 647 -28.47 -16.21 -19.23
N SER A 648 -29.24 -16.47 -18.17
CA SER A 648 -29.16 -15.68 -16.94
C SER A 648 -27.81 -15.79 -16.24
N PHE A 649 -27.23 -16.99 -16.28
CA PHE A 649 -25.92 -17.28 -15.75
C PHE A 649 -24.83 -16.62 -16.59
N ARG A 650 -24.98 -16.64 -17.93
CA ARG A 650 -24.10 -15.92 -18.87
C ARG A 650 -24.07 -14.42 -18.54
N TYR A 651 -25.22 -13.76 -18.44
CA TYR A 651 -25.31 -12.34 -18.09
C TYR A 651 -24.64 -12.04 -16.73
N ALA A 652 -24.86 -12.89 -15.72
CA ALA A 652 -24.26 -12.72 -14.40
C ALA A 652 -22.73 -12.83 -14.41
N ILE A 653 -22.16 -13.77 -15.17
CA ILE A 653 -20.71 -13.89 -15.35
C ILE A 653 -20.16 -12.64 -16.04
N VAL A 654 -20.78 -12.23 -17.16
CA VAL A 654 -20.28 -11.13 -17.98
C VAL A 654 -20.33 -9.80 -17.23
N GLU A 655 -21.40 -9.54 -16.48
CA GLU A 655 -21.49 -8.40 -15.57
C GLU A 655 -20.34 -8.37 -14.55
N GLU A 656 -20.08 -9.50 -13.90
CA GLU A 656 -19.04 -9.59 -12.88
C GLU A 656 -17.63 -9.48 -13.48
N LEU A 657 -17.43 -9.95 -14.72
CA LEU A 657 -16.20 -9.74 -15.48
C LEU A 657 -15.93 -8.25 -15.75
N TYR A 658 -16.93 -7.52 -16.27
CA TYR A 658 -16.80 -6.08 -16.49
C TYR A 658 -16.59 -5.33 -15.18
N ARG A 659 -17.32 -5.68 -14.12
CA ARG A 659 -17.18 -5.04 -12.81
C ARG A 659 -15.77 -5.21 -12.25
N ARG A 660 -15.22 -6.42 -12.24
CA ARG A 660 -13.86 -6.68 -11.74
C ARG A 660 -12.81 -5.96 -12.58
N HIS A 661 -13.03 -5.85 -13.88
CA HIS A 661 -12.13 -5.13 -14.77
C HIS A 661 -12.18 -3.62 -14.53
N PHE A 662 -13.35 -3.01 -14.38
CA PHE A 662 -13.48 -1.60 -14.03
C PHE A 662 -12.96 -1.30 -12.63
N SER A 663 -13.15 -2.23 -11.68
CA SER A 663 -12.51 -2.17 -10.36
C SER A 663 -11.00 -2.06 -10.47
N TYR A 664 -10.39 -2.72 -11.46
CA TYR A 664 -8.95 -2.67 -11.71
C TYR A 664 -8.51 -1.39 -12.44
N ILE A 665 -9.22 -1.01 -13.52
CA ILE A 665 -8.89 0.17 -14.32
C ILE A 665 -9.07 1.48 -13.54
N TYR A 666 -10.18 1.62 -12.84
CA TYR A 666 -10.56 2.86 -12.17
C TYR A 666 -10.11 2.91 -10.70
N HIS A 667 -9.30 1.94 -10.26
CA HIS A 667 -8.78 1.94 -8.90
C HIS A 667 -7.92 3.20 -8.64
N GLY A 668 -8.39 4.09 -7.77
CA GLY A 668 -7.69 5.32 -7.43
C GLY A 668 -7.84 6.44 -8.46
N THR A 669 -8.71 6.27 -9.47
CA THR A 669 -9.10 7.33 -10.40
C THR A 669 -10.09 8.28 -9.71
N SER A 670 -10.06 9.57 -10.06
CA SER A 670 -11.03 10.54 -9.51
C SER A 670 -12.46 10.21 -9.91
N ASP A 671 -13.40 10.33 -8.97
CA ASP A 671 -14.83 10.07 -9.20
C ASP A 671 -15.44 10.89 -10.34
N ASN A 672 -14.85 12.05 -10.67
CA ASN A 672 -15.27 12.88 -11.80
C ASN A 672 -15.18 12.14 -13.15
N ILE A 673 -14.10 11.39 -13.40
CA ILE A 673 -13.93 10.65 -14.67
C ILE A 673 -15.00 9.56 -14.80
N ILE A 674 -15.31 8.89 -13.70
CA ILE A 674 -16.34 7.84 -13.65
C ILE A 674 -17.72 8.47 -13.86
N THR A 675 -17.95 9.61 -13.22
CA THR A 675 -19.17 10.42 -13.35
C THR A 675 -19.37 10.88 -14.80
N ASP A 676 -18.31 11.30 -15.49
CA ASP A 676 -18.35 11.69 -16.90
C ASP A 676 -18.70 10.50 -17.82
N HIS A 677 -18.14 9.32 -17.54
CA HIS A 677 -18.50 8.09 -18.25
C HIS A 677 -19.96 7.72 -18.04
N ILE A 678 -20.45 7.74 -16.79
CA ILE A 678 -21.86 7.47 -16.47
C ILE A 678 -22.76 8.51 -17.16
N GLN A 679 -22.39 9.79 -17.13
CA GLN A 679 -23.14 10.86 -17.80
C GLN A 679 -23.22 10.62 -19.31
N SER A 680 -22.11 10.25 -19.95
CA SER A 680 -22.04 9.94 -21.39
C SER A 680 -22.86 8.70 -21.77
N LEU A 681 -23.06 7.78 -20.81
CA LEU A 681 -23.90 6.62 -20.98
C LEU A 681 -25.38 6.93 -20.70
N LEU A 682 -25.72 7.95 -19.91
CA LEU A 682 -27.10 8.32 -19.59
C LEU A 682 -27.69 9.33 -20.59
N TYR A 683 -26.88 10.27 -21.07
CA TYR A 683 -27.33 11.42 -21.84
C TYR A 683 -26.55 11.59 -23.14
N ASP A 684 -27.23 12.13 -24.16
CA ASP A 684 -26.57 12.68 -25.34
C ASP A 684 -25.98 14.05 -25.02
N ILE A 685 -24.64 14.19 -25.11
CA ILE A 685 -23.90 15.36 -24.64
C ILE A 685 -23.90 16.52 -25.66
N GLU A 686 -24.36 16.34 -26.90
CA GLU A 686 -24.30 17.42 -27.92
C GLU A 686 -25.08 18.69 -27.55
N ASP A 687 -26.07 18.63 -26.65
CA ASP A 687 -26.77 19.82 -26.14
C ASP A 687 -25.98 20.60 -25.06
N ASN A 688 -24.79 20.15 -24.64
CA ASN A 688 -24.04 20.71 -23.51
C ASN A 688 -22.86 21.63 -23.86
N GLU A 689 -22.46 21.79 -25.13
CA GLU A 689 -21.43 22.78 -25.48
C GLU A 689 -21.88 24.21 -25.12
N ASN A 690 -23.19 24.48 -25.08
CA ASN A 690 -23.75 25.73 -24.58
C ASN A 690 -23.73 25.85 -23.04
N ILE A 691 -23.58 24.75 -22.30
CA ILE A 691 -23.63 24.72 -20.83
C ILE A 691 -22.22 24.71 -20.21
N GLN A 692 -21.19 24.17 -20.87
CA GLN A 692 -19.82 24.22 -20.35
C GLN A 692 -19.20 25.63 -20.35
N THR A 693 -19.75 26.55 -21.16
CA THR A 693 -19.47 28.00 -21.06
C THR A 693 -19.93 28.64 -19.74
N GLU A 694 -20.74 27.95 -18.92
CA GLU A 694 -21.21 28.46 -17.62
C GLU A 694 -20.21 28.26 -16.46
N SER A 695 -19.02 27.72 -16.71
CA SER A 695 -17.98 27.56 -15.68
C SER A 695 -17.28 28.87 -15.32
N ASN A 696 -17.46 29.94 -16.10
CA ASN A 696 -17.03 31.28 -15.72
C ASN A 696 -18.00 31.90 -14.71
N THR A 697 -17.67 31.75 -13.43
CA THR A 697 -18.33 32.40 -12.28
C THR A 697 -18.37 33.94 -12.35
N ASN A 698 -17.74 34.54 -13.36
CA ASN A 698 -17.71 35.99 -13.58
C ASN A 698 -18.82 36.52 -14.50
N ASP A 699 -19.63 35.65 -15.10
CA ASP A 699 -20.73 36.11 -15.96
C ASP A 699 -21.90 36.65 -15.11
N LEU A 700 -21.84 37.95 -14.84
CA LEU A 700 -22.81 38.73 -14.07
C LEU A 700 -24.17 38.92 -14.78
N SER A 701 -24.34 38.36 -15.99
CA SER A 701 -25.55 38.49 -16.81
C SER A 701 -26.82 37.94 -16.15
N TYR A 702 -26.69 37.04 -15.16
CA TYR A 702 -27.81 36.42 -14.44
C TYR A 702 -28.34 37.25 -13.25
N VAL A 703 -27.65 38.31 -12.84
CA VAL A 703 -28.07 39.15 -11.70
C VAL A 703 -28.91 40.34 -12.19
N LYS A 704 -30.23 40.21 -12.12
CA LYS A 704 -31.17 41.27 -12.54
C LYS A 704 -31.48 42.24 -11.39
N THR A 705 -30.54 43.07 -10.96
CA THR A 705 -30.87 44.13 -9.98
C THR A 705 -29.98 45.36 -10.15
N LYS A 706 -30.61 46.55 -10.16
CA LYS A 706 -29.90 47.84 -10.09
C LYS A 706 -29.77 48.22 -8.62
N ASN A 707 -28.59 48.67 -8.19
CA ASN A 707 -28.42 49.31 -6.88
C ASN A 707 -29.30 50.56 -6.84
N ASP A 708 -30.42 50.47 -6.13
CA ASP A 708 -31.28 51.62 -5.86
C ASP A 708 -30.75 52.34 -4.62
N LYS A 709 -30.35 53.61 -4.80
CA LYS A 709 -29.87 54.48 -3.72
C LYS A 709 -30.87 54.61 -2.57
N SER A 710 -32.17 54.37 -2.83
CA SER A 710 -33.21 54.33 -1.80
C SER A 710 -32.96 53.22 -0.76
N ILE A 711 -32.32 52.12 -1.17
CA ILE A 711 -32.09 50.95 -0.33
C ILE A 711 -30.89 51.15 0.59
N ASP A 712 -29.80 51.72 0.09
CA ASP A 712 -28.61 52.05 0.90
C ASP A 712 -28.99 52.95 2.09
N GLY A 713 -29.87 53.94 1.85
CA GLY A 713 -30.39 54.80 2.92
C GLY A 713 -31.07 54.01 4.05
N ARG A 714 -31.80 52.94 3.73
CA ARG A 714 -32.46 52.08 4.73
C ARG A 714 -31.45 51.32 5.60
N PHE A 715 -30.38 50.79 5.00
CA PHE A 715 -29.30 50.14 5.75
C PHE A 715 -28.53 51.10 6.65
N ALA A 716 -28.24 52.32 6.17
CA ALA A 716 -27.58 53.34 7.01
C ALA A 716 -28.45 53.83 8.16
N VAL A 717 -29.77 53.92 7.98
CA VAL A 717 -30.72 54.23 9.06
C VAL A 717 -30.77 53.08 10.07
N TYR A 718 -30.84 51.84 9.60
CA TYR A 718 -30.82 50.63 10.43
C TYR A 718 -29.53 50.49 11.26
N ALA A 719 -28.37 50.73 10.66
CA ALA A 719 -27.10 50.70 11.41
C ALA A 719 -27.09 51.73 12.54
N ARG A 720 -27.49 52.97 12.24
CA ARG A 720 -27.48 54.07 13.21
C ARG A 720 -28.45 53.87 14.36
N SER A 721 -29.59 53.23 14.13
CA SER A 721 -30.57 52.95 15.19
C SER A 721 -30.10 51.82 16.10
N VAL A 722 -29.57 50.73 15.54
CA VAL A 722 -29.01 49.60 16.30
C VAL A 722 -27.85 50.10 17.18
N LEU A 723 -26.95 50.92 16.64
CA LEU A 723 -25.81 51.47 17.38
C LEU A 723 -26.20 52.46 18.47
N LYS A 724 -27.31 53.19 18.32
CA LYS A 724 -27.80 54.14 19.33
C LYS A 724 -28.52 53.47 20.52
N LYS A 725 -28.62 52.13 20.55
CA LYS A 725 -29.26 51.34 21.63
C LYS A 725 -30.70 51.77 22.00
N ASN A 726 -31.36 52.57 21.18
CA ASN A 726 -32.62 53.22 21.54
C ASN A 726 -33.87 52.50 21.01
N GLU A 727 -33.76 51.53 20.08
CA GLU A 727 -34.95 50.86 19.51
C GLU A 727 -34.66 49.39 19.16
N THR A 728 -35.21 48.45 19.94
CA THR A 728 -35.09 47.00 19.70
C THR A 728 -36.02 46.47 18.60
N ASN A 729 -36.93 47.28 18.06
CA ASN A 729 -38.01 46.86 17.14
C ASN A 729 -37.90 47.47 15.73
N GLN A 730 -36.69 47.75 15.24
CA GLN A 730 -36.53 48.25 13.87
C GLN A 730 -36.73 47.15 12.83
N LYS A 731 -37.50 47.47 11.78
CA LYS A 731 -37.72 46.57 10.64
C LYS A 731 -36.41 46.35 9.89
N ILE A 732 -35.90 45.12 9.91
CA ILE A 732 -34.67 44.71 9.22
C ILE A 732 -34.84 44.98 7.71
N PRO A 733 -33.96 45.79 7.08
CA PRO A 733 -33.99 45.99 5.64
C PRO A 733 -33.70 44.67 4.92
N THR A 734 -34.47 44.33 3.91
CA THR A 734 -34.24 43.18 3.05
C THR A 734 -33.98 43.63 1.61
N GLU A 735 -33.15 42.86 0.91
CA GLU A 735 -32.95 42.96 -0.54
C GLU A 735 -33.18 41.60 -1.15
N ASP A 736 -34.09 41.56 -2.12
CA ASP A 736 -34.35 40.37 -2.90
C ASP A 736 -33.36 40.35 -4.07
N ILE A 737 -32.33 39.53 -3.95
CA ILE A 737 -31.48 39.17 -5.08
C ILE A 737 -32.12 37.94 -5.72
N VAL A 738 -32.81 38.18 -6.83
CA VAL A 738 -33.37 37.13 -7.67
C VAL A 738 -32.25 36.63 -8.58
N ILE A 739 -31.89 35.36 -8.43
CA ILE A 739 -31.00 34.64 -9.34
C ILE A 739 -31.91 33.68 -10.11
N ASP A 740 -32.24 34.04 -11.34
CA ASP A 740 -32.99 33.18 -12.23
C ASP A 740 -32.01 32.14 -12.80
N PHE A 741 -31.89 30.99 -12.14
CA PHE A 741 -31.14 29.85 -12.65
C PHE A 741 -32.06 28.64 -12.76
N GLU A 742 -32.65 28.44 -13.93
CA GLU A 742 -33.47 27.26 -14.22
C GLU A 742 -32.56 26.07 -14.52
N ILE A 743 -32.76 24.96 -13.80
CA ILE A 743 -32.08 23.70 -14.10
C ILE A 743 -32.93 22.98 -15.14
N PRO A 744 -32.48 22.84 -16.39
CA PRO A 744 -33.25 22.09 -17.37
C PRO A 744 -33.34 20.63 -16.92
N GLU A 745 -34.56 20.09 -16.90
CA GLU A 745 -34.79 18.65 -16.76
C GLU A 745 -34.04 17.93 -17.88
N ARG A 746 -33.30 16.87 -17.53
CA ARG A 746 -32.53 16.08 -18.50
C ARG A 746 -33.10 14.67 -18.52
N PRO A 747 -33.99 14.33 -19.47
CA PRO A 747 -34.48 12.96 -19.58
C PRO A 747 -33.36 12.00 -19.98
N ILE A 748 -33.48 10.73 -19.58
CA ILE A 748 -32.57 9.67 -20.02
C ILE A 748 -32.68 9.55 -21.55
N SER A 749 -31.55 9.63 -22.25
CA SER A 749 -31.54 9.51 -23.71
C SER A 749 -31.82 8.06 -24.12
N SER A 750 -32.62 7.89 -25.19
CA SER A 750 -32.76 6.59 -25.85
C SER A 750 -31.42 6.13 -26.43
N MET A 751 -31.30 4.83 -26.72
CA MET A 751 -30.08 4.28 -27.31
C MET A 751 -29.78 4.97 -28.65
N ASN A 752 -28.58 5.54 -28.79
CA ASN A 752 -28.14 6.24 -29.99
C ASN A 752 -26.67 5.92 -30.33
N ASN A 753 -26.19 6.41 -31.48
CA ASN A 753 -24.83 6.09 -31.97
C ASN A 753 -23.71 6.59 -31.05
N LYS A 754 -23.91 7.69 -30.32
CA LYS A 754 -22.88 8.21 -29.40
C LYS A 754 -22.77 7.37 -28.14
N ILE A 755 -23.90 6.98 -27.56
CA ILE A 755 -23.93 6.04 -26.43
C ILE A 755 -23.26 4.73 -26.85
N ARG A 756 -23.59 4.20 -28.04
CA ARG A 756 -22.91 3.00 -28.58
C ARG A 756 -21.40 3.22 -28.74
N THR A 757 -20.99 4.35 -29.30
CA THR A 757 -19.56 4.68 -29.47
C THR A 757 -18.87 4.73 -28.12
N LYS A 758 -19.50 5.31 -27.10
CA LYS A 758 -18.96 5.36 -25.75
C LYS A 758 -18.87 3.97 -25.10
N MET A 759 -19.87 3.13 -25.33
CA MET A 759 -19.83 1.73 -24.90
C MET A 759 -18.66 0.99 -25.57
N ILE A 760 -18.47 1.15 -26.89
CA ILE A 760 -17.33 0.56 -27.61
C ILE A 760 -15.99 1.04 -27.05
N GLU A 761 -15.86 2.34 -26.76
CA GLU A 761 -14.67 2.91 -26.14
C GLU A 761 -14.36 2.23 -24.78
N LEU A 762 -15.36 2.13 -23.90
CA LEU A 762 -15.20 1.49 -22.59
C LEU A 762 -14.88 -0.01 -22.71
N LEU A 763 -15.50 -0.69 -23.68
CA LEU A 763 -15.28 -2.11 -23.95
C LEU A 763 -13.94 -2.38 -24.63
N SER A 764 -13.38 -1.41 -25.36
CA SER A 764 -12.08 -1.56 -26.01
C SER A 764 -10.93 -1.68 -25.00
N ALA A 765 -11.10 -1.13 -23.79
CA ALA A 765 -10.19 -1.32 -22.67
C ALA A 765 -10.29 -2.73 -22.05
N PHE A 766 -11.43 -3.40 -22.23
CA PHE A 766 -11.68 -4.75 -21.73
C PHE A 766 -11.09 -5.81 -22.67
N SER A 767 -10.17 -6.62 -22.14
CA SER A 767 -9.61 -7.76 -22.88
C SER A 767 -10.03 -9.07 -22.25
N THR A 768 -10.73 -9.91 -23.03
CA THR A 768 -11.01 -11.31 -22.65
C THR A 768 -9.83 -12.23 -22.90
N LYS A 769 -8.81 -11.81 -23.66
CA LYS A 769 -7.64 -12.65 -24.01
C LYS A 769 -7.05 -13.40 -22.80
N PRO A 770 -6.90 -12.80 -21.60
CA PRO A 770 -6.37 -13.50 -20.45
C PRO A 770 -7.24 -14.63 -19.90
N ILE A 771 -8.50 -14.74 -20.33
CA ILE A 771 -9.48 -15.73 -19.87
C ILE A 771 -10.23 -16.42 -21.04
N GLN A 772 -9.81 -16.19 -22.28
CA GLN A 772 -10.61 -16.54 -23.47
C GLN A 772 -10.81 -18.06 -23.57
N ASN A 773 -9.75 -18.84 -23.34
CA ASN A 773 -9.79 -20.30 -23.46
C ASN A 773 -10.80 -20.93 -22.47
N VAL A 774 -10.88 -20.41 -21.24
CA VAL A 774 -11.86 -20.93 -20.27
C VAL A 774 -13.29 -20.52 -20.63
N LEU A 775 -13.50 -19.32 -21.19
CA LEU A 775 -14.81 -18.90 -21.69
C LEU A 775 -15.27 -19.77 -22.86
N ASP A 776 -14.37 -20.05 -23.82
CA ASP A 776 -14.66 -20.89 -24.99
C ASP A 776 -15.01 -22.33 -24.58
N ARG A 777 -14.23 -22.93 -23.67
CA ARG A 777 -14.51 -24.28 -23.12
C ARG A 777 -15.85 -24.37 -22.40
N LEU A 778 -16.29 -23.28 -21.78
CA LEU A 778 -17.57 -23.20 -21.08
C LEU A 778 -18.72 -22.72 -21.98
N GLY A 779 -18.45 -22.34 -23.24
CA GLY A 779 -19.46 -21.77 -24.14
C GLY A 779 -20.00 -20.41 -23.69
N ILE A 780 -19.19 -19.61 -23.00
CA ILE A 780 -19.58 -18.28 -22.51
C ILE A 780 -19.23 -17.24 -23.57
N HIS A 781 -20.25 -16.67 -24.20
CA HIS A 781 -20.08 -15.59 -25.17
C HIS A 781 -20.35 -14.22 -24.51
N MET A 782 -19.50 -13.24 -24.83
CA MET A 782 -19.71 -11.84 -24.45
C MET A 782 -20.96 -11.27 -25.14
N LEU A 783 -21.52 -10.18 -24.60
CA LEU A 783 -22.67 -9.52 -25.21
C LEU A 783 -22.32 -8.89 -26.56
N ASP A 784 -23.21 -9.07 -27.53
CA ASP A 784 -23.13 -8.50 -28.86
C ASP A 784 -23.81 -7.12 -28.90
N ILE A 785 -23.00 -6.07 -29.12
CA ILE A 785 -23.49 -4.69 -29.22
C ILE A 785 -24.35 -4.45 -30.46
N SER A 786 -24.30 -5.34 -31.46
CA SER A 786 -25.13 -5.28 -32.66
C SER A 786 -26.58 -5.71 -32.39
N ASN A 787 -26.80 -6.53 -31.35
CA ASN A 787 -28.12 -6.93 -30.90
C ASN A 787 -28.74 -5.82 -30.03
N GLU A 788 -29.93 -5.34 -30.39
CA GLU A 788 -30.57 -4.20 -29.71
C GLU A 788 -30.84 -4.48 -28.22
N GLN A 789 -31.36 -5.67 -27.91
CA GLN A 789 -31.72 -6.04 -26.55
C GLN A 789 -30.46 -6.21 -25.69
N GLU A 790 -29.44 -6.90 -26.21
CA GLU A 790 -28.17 -7.05 -25.49
C GLU A 790 -27.46 -5.71 -25.31
N CYS A 791 -27.55 -4.80 -26.29
CA CYS A 791 -27.00 -3.45 -26.19
C CYS A 791 -27.65 -2.65 -25.05
N LEU A 792 -28.98 -2.72 -24.88
CA LEU A 792 -29.68 -2.08 -23.76
C LEU A 792 -29.26 -2.64 -22.39
N ILE A 793 -29.15 -3.96 -22.30
CA ILE A 793 -28.68 -4.64 -21.08
C ILE A 793 -27.22 -4.26 -20.80
N LEU A 794 -26.37 -4.26 -21.82
CA LEU A 794 -24.95 -3.93 -21.72
C LEU A 794 -24.74 -2.48 -21.27
N ARG A 795 -25.51 -1.52 -21.80
CA ARG A 795 -25.49 -0.13 -21.31
C ARG A 795 -25.75 -0.07 -19.82
N SER A 796 -26.76 -0.80 -19.35
CA SER A 796 -27.16 -0.82 -17.95
C SER A 796 -26.11 -1.53 -17.07
N MET A 797 -25.53 -2.63 -17.56
CA MET A 797 -24.39 -3.29 -16.91
C MET A 797 -23.20 -2.34 -16.76
N LEU A 798 -22.83 -1.62 -17.81
CA LEU A 798 -21.71 -0.67 -17.78
C LEU A 798 -21.95 0.45 -16.77
N VAL A 799 -23.16 1.05 -16.76
CA VAL A 799 -23.55 2.06 -15.77
C VAL A 799 -23.47 1.48 -14.35
N GLN A 800 -24.01 0.30 -14.10
CA GLN A 800 -23.97 -0.33 -12.77
C GLN A 800 -22.55 -0.70 -12.34
N CYS A 801 -21.74 -1.24 -13.24
CA CYS A 801 -20.34 -1.59 -12.99
C CYS A 801 -19.47 -0.36 -12.70
N LEU A 802 -19.73 0.77 -13.36
CA LEU A 802 -19.06 2.04 -13.10
C LEU A 802 -19.51 2.65 -11.77
N ARG A 803 -20.80 2.61 -11.44
CA ARG A 803 -21.32 3.08 -10.14
C ARG A 803 -20.75 2.30 -8.97
N PHE A 804 -20.59 0.99 -9.13
CA PHE A 804 -20.18 0.08 -8.06
C PHE A 804 -18.86 -0.65 -8.37
N TYR A 805 -17.90 0.09 -8.94
CA TYR A 805 -16.61 -0.47 -9.35
C TYR A 805 -15.75 -0.89 -8.14
N SER A 806 -15.85 -0.20 -7.00
CA SER A 806 -15.09 -0.52 -5.80
C SER A 806 -15.80 -1.58 -4.93
N ASN A 807 -15.03 -2.40 -4.19
CA ASN A 807 -15.63 -3.39 -3.30
C ASN A 807 -16.47 -2.76 -2.17
N GLU A 808 -16.10 -1.57 -1.72
CA GLU A 808 -16.85 -0.84 -0.69
C GLU A 808 -18.19 -0.35 -1.24
N SER A 809 -18.19 0.27 -2.43
CA SER A 809 -19.41 0.76 -3.07
C SER A 809 -20.40 -0.36 -3.35
N ILE A 810 -19.95 -1.51 -3.87
CA ILE A 810 -20.85 -2.66 -4.08
C ILE A 810 -21.39 -3.22 -2.76
N ASN A 811 -20.56 -3.35 -1.72
CA ASN A 811 -21.03 -3.85 -0.43
C ASN A 811 -22.07 -2.91 0.21
N SER A 812 -21.86 -1.60 0.09
CA SER A 812 -22.85 -0.60 0.52
C SER A 812 -24.13 -0.67 -0.32
N ALA A 813 -24.00 -0.79 -1.64
CA ALA A 813 -25.15 -0.88 -2.55
C ALA A 813 -25.98 -2.14 -2.31
N ILE A 814 -25.30 -3.26 -2.04
CA ILE A 814 -25.91 -4.52 -1.62
C ILE A 814 -26.71 -4.33 -0.32
N LEU A 815 -26.09 -3.73 0.70
CA LEU A 815 -26.74 -3.49 1.99
C LEU A 815 -27.99 -2.62 1.84
N ASN A 816 -27.91 -1.62 0.95
CA ASN A 816 -28.99 -0.69 0.64
C ASN A 816 -29.99 -1.22 -0.40
N LYS A 817 -29.78 -2.44 -0.94
CA LYS A 817 -30.59 -3.04 -2.01
C LYS A 817 -30.69 -2.19 -3.29
N THR A 818 -29.61 -1.49 -3.63
CA THR A 818 -29.51 -0.62 -4.82
C THR A 818 -28.66 -1.24 -5.95
N PHE A 819 -28.17 -2.47 -5.75
CA PHE A 819 -27.49 -3.25 -6.78
C PHE A 819 -28.46 -4.29 -7.35
N PHE A 820 -28.71 -4.26 -8.65
CA PHE A 820 -29.72 -5.08 -9.31
C PHE A 820 -29.09 -6.14 -10.22
N ASN A 821 -29.87 -7.11 -10.71
CA ASN A 821 -29.42 -7.98 -11.79
C ASN A 821 -29.74 -7.30 -13.13
N ALA A 822 -28.72 -6.95 -13.90
CA ALA A 822 -28.89 -6.16 -15.11
C ALA A 822 -29.76 -6.85 -16.17
N GLN A 823 -29.78 -8.18 -16.25
CA GLN A 823 -30.64 -8.88 -17.21
C GLN A 823 -32.13 -8.59 -16.97
N THR A 824 -32.55 -8.57 -15.70
CA THR A 824 -33.97 -8.46 -15.33
C THR A 824 -34.41 -7.04 -14.96
N HIS A 825 -33.47 -6.14 -14.65
CA HIS A 825 -33.76 -4.80 -14.14
C HIS A 825 -32.98 -3.69 -14.88
N TYR A 826 -32.61 -3.90 -16.15
CA TYR A 826 -31.80 -2.93 -16.92
C TYR A 826 -32.40 -1.51 -16.94
N GLU A 827 -33.72 -1.36 -17.12
CA GLU A 827 -34.39 -0.05 -17.09
C GLU A 827 -34.29 0.62 -15.71
N GLN A 828 -34.56 -0.14 -14.64
CA GLN A 828 -34.50 0.37 -13.27
C GLN A 828 -33.09 0.84 -12.89
N ILE A 829 -32.05 0.15 -13.37
CA ILE A 829 -30.66 0.56 -13.17
C ILE A 829 -30.40 1.96 -13.73
N LEU A 830 -30.87 2.23 -14.95
CA LEU A 830 -30.71 3.53 -15.60
C LEU A 830 -31.52 4.62 -14.89
N ILE A 831 -32.75 4.31 -14.45
CA ILE A 831 -33.62 5.24 -13.71
C ILE A 831 -32.97 5.63 -12.38
N VAL A 832 -32.54 4.65 -11.57
CA VAL A 832 -31.91 4.94 -10.27
C VAL A 832 -30.59 5.70 -10.45
N ALA A 833 -29.80 5.37 -11.47
CA ALA A 833 -28.58 6.11 -11.79
C ALA A 833 -28.87 7.55 -12.20
N HIS A 834 -29.93 7.76 -12.99
CA HIS A 834 -30.40 9.08 -13.39
C HIS A 834 -30.88 9.93 -12.21
N GLU A 835 -31.71 9.37 -11.32
CA GLU A 835 -32.21 10.08 -10.13
C GLU A 835 -31.07 10.52 -9.21
N GLU A 836 -30.08 9.66 -8.98
CA GLU A 836 -28.90 9.99 -8.18
C GLU A 836 -28.08 11.11 -8.84
N PHE A 837 -27.82 11.00 -10.14
CA PHE A 837 -27.09 12.00 -10.91
C PHE A 837 -27.82 13.34 -10.92
N ASP A 838 -29.13 13.33 -11.12
CA ASP A 838 -29.95 14.53 -11.16
C ASP A 838 -30.02 15.19 -9.78
N SER A 839 -30.18 14.41 -8.70
CA SER A 839 -30.12 14.93 -7.33
C SER A 839 -28.78 15.60 -7.03
N ASN A 840 -27.67 14.98 -7.44
CA ASN A 840 -26.34 15.55 -7.26
C ASN A 840 -26.14 16.83 -8.10
N ARG A 841 -26.63 16.85 -9.34
CA ARG A 841 -26.65 18.03 -10.21
C ARG A 841 -27.45 19.17 -9.58
N GLN A 842 -28.66 18.89 -9.08
CA GLN A 842 -29.50 19.87 -8.39
C GLN A 842 -28.81 20.44 -7.15
N LYS A 843 -28.14 19.61 -6.34
CA LYS A 843 -27.35 20.05 -5.19
C LYS A 843 -26.17 20.93 -5.59
N LEU A 844 -25.41 20.54 -6.62
CA LEU A 844 -24.29 21.34 -7.13
C LEU A 844 -24.76 22.69 -7.65
N THR A 845 -25.84 22.72 -8.42
CA THR A 845 -26.43 23.97 -8.89
C THR A 845 -26.94 24.82 -7.74
N THR A 846 -27.66 24.24 -6.77
CA THR A 846 -28.13 24.97 -5.58
C THR A 846 -26.94 25.59 -4.83
N ASN A 847 -25.87 24.83 -4.63
CA ASN A 847 -24.63 25.32 -4.03
C ASN A 847 -24.00 26.46 -4.85
N LYS A 848 -24.00 26.36 -6.18
CA LYS A 848 -23.48 27.40 -7.09
C LYS A 848 -24.34 28.66 -7.04
N THR A 849 -25.67 28.54 -7.06
CA THR A 849 -26.62 29.65 -6.90
C THR A 849 -26.42 30.34 -5.56
N GLU A 850 -26.24 29.59 -4.48
CA GLU A 850 -25.89 30.15 -3.17
C GLU A 850 -24.55 30.88 -3.17
N GLN A 851 -23.53 30.35 -3.85
CA GLN A 851 -22.22 31.00 -3.98
C GLN A 851 -22.31 32.30 -4.77
N ILE A 852 -23.04 32.32 -5.89
CA ILE A 852 -23.28 33.53 -6.69
C ILE A 852 -24.05 34.56 -5.84
N ARG A 853 -25.07 34.13 -5.09
CA ARG A 853 -25.82 35.00 -4.18
C ARG A 853 -24.92 35.60 -3.10
N ALA A 854 -24.08 34.77 -2.48
CA ALA A 854 -23.14 35.21 -1.46
C ALA A 854 -22.12 36.21 -2.03
N LEU A 855 -21.60 35.95 -3.23
CA LEU A 855 -20.68 36.84 -3.94
C LEU A 855 -21.33 38.19 -4.27
N GLU A 856 -22.57 38.19 -4.77
CA GLU A 856 -23.27 39.43 -5.09
C GLU A 856 -23.62 40.25 -3.83
N LEU A 857 -24.09 39.61 -2.76
CA LEU A 857 -24.30 40.27 -1.47
C LEU A 857 -22.99 40.86 -0.93
N ALA A 858 -21.91 40.08 -0.97
CA ALA A 858 -20.59 40.51 -0.52
C ALA A 858 -20.08 41.71 -1.33
N ARG A 859 -20.22 41.67 -2.67
CA ARG A 859 -19.88 42.81 -3.55
C ARG A 859 -20.66 44.07 -3.18
N ARG A 860 -21.96 43.95 -2.93
CA ARG A 860 -22.77 45.09 -2.50
C ARG A 860 -22.36 45.65 -1.16
N VAL A 861 -22.00 44.79 -0.21
CA VAL A 861 -21.47 45.22 1.09
C VAL A 861 -20.14 45.98 0.89
N VAL A 862 -19.20 45.37 0.18
CA VAL A 862 -17.83 45.87 -0.02
C VAL A 862 -17.78 47.15 -0.86
N LEU A 863 -18.65 47.33 -1.86
CA LEU A 863 -18.61 48.49 -2.77
C LEU A 863 -19.41 49.70 -2.27
N THR A 864 -19.93 49.69 -1.05
CA THR A 864 -20.61 50.84 -0.43
C THR A 864 -19.68 52.04 -0.25
N ASN A 865 -20.15 53.25 -0.59
CA ASN A 865 -19.36 54.48 -0.39
C ASN A 865 -19.58 55.14 1.00
N ASP A 866 -20.54 54.62 1.78
CA ASP A 866 -20.90 55.15 3.09
C ASP A 866 -20.72 54.05 4.14
N ILE A 867 -19.98 54.38 5.21
CA ILE A 867 -19.64 53.42 6.25
C ILE A 867 -20.87 52.97 7.06
N GLY A 868 -21.89 53.82 7.21
CA GLY A 868 -23.15 53.45 7.84
C GLY A 868 -23.92 52.42 7.02
N VAL A 869 -23.91 52.53 5.68
CA VAL A 869 -24.47 51.52 4.78
C VAL A 869 -23.71 50.20 4.90
N PHE A 870 -22.37 50.26 4.89
CA PHE A 870 -21.51 49.09 5.10
C PHE A 870 -21.86 48.36 6.40
N LEU A 871 -21.91 49.09 7.52
CA LEU A 871 -22.26 48.57 8.84
C LEU A 871 -23.65 47.94 8.85
N GLY A 872 -24.65 48.60 8.26
CA GLY A 872 -26.02 48.09 8.20
C GLY A 872 -26.10 46.79 7.40
N ARG A 873 -25.42 46.72 6.25
CA ARG A 873 -25.36 45.50 5.43
C ARG A 873 -24.58 44.38 6.12
N MET A 874 -23.49 44.69 6.81
CA MET A 874 -22.76 43.71 7.64
C MET A 874 -23.67 43.14 8.73
N MET A 875 -24.38 43.99 9.48
CA MET A 875 -25.29 43.53 10.54
C MET A 875 -26.44 42.64 10.05
N VAL A 876 -26.87 42.79 8.80
CA VAL A 876 -27.96 41.98 8.23
C VAL A 876 -27.44 40.70 7.57
N TYR A 877 -26.41 40.80 6.74
CA TYR A 877 -25.97 39.70 5.88
C TYR A 877 -24.77 38.91 6.42
N ALA A 878 -23.98 39.53 7.29
CA ALA A 878 -22.82 38.92 7.94
C ALA A 878 -22.71 39.40 9.41
N PRO A 879 -23.74 39.19 10.25
CA PRO A 879 -23.75 39.62 11.65
C PRO A 879 -22.63 38.95 12.47
N THR A 880 -22.09 37.87 11.93
CA THR A 880 -21.10 36.99 12.54
C THR A 880 -19.87 36.91 11.64
N ARG A 881 -18.70 36.64 12.22
CA ARG A 881 -17.44 36.48 11.47
C ARG A 881 -17.27 35.07 10.89
N GLY A 882 -18.33 34.55 10.29
CA GLY A 882 -18.33 33.21 9.71
C GLY A 882 -19.43 33.01 8.69
N GLY A 883 -19.24 32.02 7.82
CA GLY A 883 -20.17 31.68 6.76
C GLY A 883 -19.82 32.29 5.40
N LYS A 884 -20.39 31.72 4.35
CA LYS A 884 -20.02 31.97 2.95
C LYS A 884 -19.99 33.46 2.58
N ILE A 885 -20.92 34.27 3.09
CA ILE A 885 -20.99 35.72 2.78
C ILE A 885 -19.81 36.47 3.41
N PHE A 886 -19.53 36.26 4.70
CA PHE A 886 -18.42 36.90 5.40
C PHE A 886 -17.07 36.51 4.77
N ASP A 887 -16.87 35.23 4.49
CA ASP A 887 -15.65 34.72 3.86
C ASP A 887 -15.42 35.36 2.47
N THR A 888 -16.51 35.59 1.73
CA THR A 888 -16.47 36.27 0.43
C THR A 888 -16.20 37.77 0.58
N ILE A 889 -16.76 38.44 1.59
CA ILE A 889 -16.47 39.85 1.91
C ILE A 889 -14.97 40.03 2.20
N ILE A 890 -14.38 39.19 3.05
CA ILE A 890 -12.94 39.22 3.34
C ILE A 890 -12.12 38.98 2.08
N SER A 891 -12.50 37.97 1.29
CA SER A 891 -11.79 37.64 0.06
C SER A 891 -11.79 38.80 -0.94
N LEU A 892 -12.90 39.55 -1.05
CA LEU A 892 -13.02 40.73 -1.92
C LEU A 892 -12.24 41.93 -1.37
N LEU A 893 -12.24 42.16 -0.05
CA LEU A 893 -11.46 43.23 0.57
C LEU A 893 -9.95 42.99 0.46
N ALA A 894 -9.53 41.73 0.48
CA ALA A 894 -8.13 41.32 0.39
C ALA A 894 -7.64 41.10 -1.06
N ASP A 895 -8.47 41.36 -2.07
CA ASP A 895 -8.13 41.17 -3.49
C ASP A 895 -7.79 42.51 -4.16
N ARG A 896 -6.50 42.71 -4.50
CA ARG A 896 -6.01 43.92 -5.19
C ARG A 896 -6.36 43.96 -6.68
N SER A 897 -6.81 42.86 -7.28
CA SER A 897 -7.04 42.78 -8.72
C SER A 897 -8.36 43.44 -9.16
N GLN A 898 -9.27 43.71 -8.21
CA GLN A 898 -10.58 44.29 -8.50
C GLN A 898 -10.57 45.82 -8.47
N LYS A 899 -11.69 46.43 -8.89
CA LYS A 899 -11.94 47.88 -8.78
C LYS A 899 -11.61 48.38 -7.37
N GLN A 900 -11.02 49.56 -7.28
CA GLN A 900 -10.66 50.20 -6.02
C GLN A 900 -11.85 50.19 -5.05
N VAL A 901 -11.70 49.46 -3.94
CA VAL A 901 -12.73 49.36 -2.92
C VAL A 901 -12.79 50.69 -2.16
N PRO A 902 -13.95 51.38 -2.11
CA PRO A 902 -14.07 52.62 -1.35
C PRO A 902 -13.94 52.35 0.15
N LEU A 903 -13.24 53.23 0.87
CA LEU A 903 -13.07 53.14 2.33
C LEU A 903 -12.49 51.79 2.79
N LEU A 904 -11.53 51.25 2.04
CA LEU A 904 -10.96 49.91 2.29
C LEU A 904 -10.36 49.79 3.70
N ALA A 905 -9.56 50.76 4.11
CA ALA A 905 -8.90 50.79 5.42
C ALA A 905 -9.92 50.83 6.56
N GLU A 906 -10.94 51.69 6.46
CA GLU A 906 -11.99 51.82 7.46
C GLU A 906 -12.81 50.53 7.60
N LYS A 907 -13.14 49.88 6.47
CA LYS A 907 -13.89 48.62 6.46
C LYS A 907 -13.10 47.48 7.09
N ILE A 908 -11.83 47.33 6.74
CA ILE A 908 -10.96 46.29 7.32
C ILE A 908 -10.76 46.57 8.82
N ASN A 909 -10.54 47.82 9.22
CA ASN A 909 -10.43 48.20 10.63
C ASN A 909 -11.67 47.79 11.42
N ILE A 910 -12.88 48.05 10.90
CA ILE A 910 -14.12 47.64 11.57
C ILE A 910 -14.21 46.12 11.69
N ILE A 911 -13.87 45.37 10.64
CA ILE A 911 -13.97 43.91 10.66
C ILE A 911 -13.00 43.30 11.67
N PHE A 912 -11.73 43.72 11.64
CA PHE A 912 -10.70 43.19 12.54
C PHE A 912 -10.91 43.64 13.98
N THR A 913 -11.20 44.93 14.22
CA THR A 913 -11.36 45.44 15.58
C THR A 913 -12.74 45.13 16.19
N GLY A 914 -13.74 44.88 15.36
CA GLY A 914 -15.14 44.71 15.77
C GLY A 914 -15.83 46.01 16.16
N ARG A 915 -15.16 47.17 16.04
CA ARG A 915 -15.63 48.48 16.51
C ARG A 915 -15.63 49.52 15.41
N TYR A 916 -16.47 50.53 15.57
CA TYR A 916 -16.56 51.68 14.69
C TYR A 916 -16.46 52.97 15.50
N LYS A 917 -15.62 53.91 15.05
CA LYS A 917 -15.49 55.26 15.62
C LYS A 917 -16.16 56.26 14.68
N GLU A 918 -17.08 57.05 15.19
CA GLU A 918 -17.84 57.99 14.36
C GLU A 918 -16.98 59.23 14.02
N HIS A 919 -16.78 59.52 12.73
CA HIS A 919 -15.93 60.64 12.29
C HIS A 919 -16.36 62.02 12.82
N ARG A 920 -17.64 62.22 13.15
CA ARG A 920 -18.17 63.49 13.64
C ARG A 920 -17.98 63.70 15.14
N ASP A 921 -17.71 62.63 15.88
CA ASP A 921 -17.61 62.62 17.33
C ASP A 921 -16.55 61.60 17.74
N ALA A 922 -15.29 62.05 17.77
CA ALA A 922 -14.12 61.19 17.97
C ALA A 922 -14.13 60.44 19.32
N GLU A 923 -14.96 60.88 20.27
CA GLU A 923 -15.12 60.23 21.57
C GLU A 923 -16.12 59.05 21.54
N LYS A 924 -16.95 58.93 20.51
CA LYS A 924 -17.95 57.86 20.38
C LYS A 924 -17.42 56.66 19.62
N GLU A 925 -17.17 55.57 20.35
CA GLU A 925 -16.87 54.24 19.81
C GLU A 925 -18.08 53.31 20.00
N PHE A 926 -18.39 52.53 18.96
CA PHE A 926 -19.52 51.61 18.92
C PHE A 926 -19.04 50.17 18.68
N ASP A 927 -19.63 49.22 19.38
CA ASP A 927 -19.43 47.78 19.14
C ASP A 927 -20.35 47.34 17.98
N VAL A 928 -19.76 46.77 16.93
CA VAL A 928 -20.46 46.44 15.68
C VAL A 928 -20.54 44.94 15.46
N LEU A 929 -19.41 44.24 15.57
CA LEU A 929 -19.30 42.81 15.30
C LEU A 929 -18.74 42.10 16.54
N SER A 930 -19.27 40.92 16.84
CA SER A 930 -18.81 40.08 17.96
C SER A 930 -18.67 40.86 19.28
N ASN A 931 -19.60 41.78 19.57
CA ASN A 931 -19.58 42.66 20.75
C ASN A 931 -18.28 43.47 20.90
N GLY A 932 -17.69 43.93 19.79
CA GLY A 932 -16.49 44.78 19.81
C GLY A 932 -15.19 44.04 20.09
N LEU A 933 -15.19 42.71 20.02
CA LEU A 933 -13.99 41.90 20.19
C LEU A 933 -13.13 41.92 18.94
N ALA A 934 -11.81 41.90 19.12
CA ALA A 934 -10.85 41.77 18.04
C ALA A 934 -10.93 40.37 17.37
N TRP A 935 -10.78 40.31 16.03
CA TRP A 935 -10.71 39.07 15.25
C TRP A 935 -9.28 38.67 14.95
N PHE A 936 -8.97 37.39 15.15
CA PHE A 936 -7.72 36.80 14.69
C PHE A 936 -7.99 35.85 13.52
N ALA A 937 -7.73 36.36 12.31
CA ALA A 937 -7.78 35.55 11.09
C ALA A 937 -6.55 34.65 10.97
N ASP A 938 -6.61 33.64 10.11
CA ASP A 938 -5.43 32.83 9.80
C ASP A 938 -4.32 33.67 9.11
N ARG A 939 -3.09 33.16 9.16
CA ARG A 939 -1.91 33.85 8.63
C ARG A 939 -2.03 34.15 7.13
N SER A 940 -2.75 33.33 6.36
CA SER A 940 -2.92 33.54 4.92
C SER A 940 -3.83 34.75 4.65
N ILE A 941 -4.93 34.90 5.40
CA ILE A 941 -5.80 36.07 5.33
C ILE A 941 -5.05 37.33 5.78
N ILE A 942 -4.30 37.25 6.88
CA ILE A 942 -3.49 38.37 7.38
C ILE A 942 -2.53 38.87 6.31
N ASN A 943 -1.79 37.97 5.65
CA ASN A 943 -0.85 38.36 4.60
C ASN A 943 -1.57 39.03 3.43
N ARG A 944 -2.69 38.47 2.95
CA ARG A 944 -3.47 39.07 1.85
C ARG A 944 -4.04 40.45 2.23
N VAL A 945 -4.49 40.62 3.48
CA VAL A 945 -5.00 41.90 3.97
C VAL A 945 -3.89 42.92 4.13
N LYS A 946 -2.73 42.52 4.69
CA LYS A 946 -1.53 43.36 4.78
C LYS A 946 -1.08 43.81 3.39
N GLU A 947 -1.06 42.89 2.43
CA GLU A 947 -0.81 43.22 1.03
C GLU A 947 -1.84 44.21 0.51
N ALA A 948 -3.14 44.01 0.71
CA ALA A 948 -4.18 44.92 0.23
C ALA A 948 -4.05 46.34 0.79
N LEU A 949 -3.88 46.49 2.11
CA LEU A 949 -3.77 47.79 2.82
C LEU A 949 -2.43 48.51 2.59
N GLY A 950 -1.34 47.77 2.40
CA GLY A 950 0.01 48.32 2.50
C GLY A 950 0.51 48.38 3.94
N GLU A 951 1.83 48.51 4.12
CA GLU A 951 2.47 48.36 5.42
C GLU A 951 2.04 49.42 6.44
N ASP A 952 1.96 50.70 6.05
CA ASP A 952 1.62 51.79 6.97
C ASP A 952 0.22 51.61 7.59
N GLN A 953 -0.78 51.30 6.76
CA GLN A 953 -2.16 51.10 7.21
C GLN A 953 -2.33 49.79 8.00
N TRP A 954 -1.55 48.76 7.66
CA TRP A 954 -1.52 47.52 8.43
C TRP A 954 -0.93 47.74 9.81
N ASP A 955 0.17 48.48 9.92
CA ASP A 955 0.81 48.78 11.20
C ASP A 955 -0.11 49.60 12.12
N ASP A 956 -0.87 50.53 11.55
CA ASP A 956 -1.90 51.26 12.30
C ASP A 956 -3.03 50.35 12.77
N LEU A 957 -3.49 49.41 11.94
CA LEU A 957 -4.46 48.40 12.34
C LEU A 957 -3.90 47.48 13.44
N ASP A 958 -2.68 46.99 13.30
CA ASP A 958 -2.02 46.14 14.30
C ASP A 958 -1.91 46.87 15.63
N ARG A 959 -1.52 48.16 15.64
CA ARG A 959 -1.55 49.00 16.83
C ARG A 959 -2.93 49.13 17.43
N LEU A 960 -3.98 49.27 16.62
CA LEU A 960 -5.36 49.32 17.10
C LEU A 960 -5.82 48.00 17.73
N MET A 961 -5.27 46.87 17.28
CA MET A 961 -5.58 45.53 17.78
C MET A 961 -4.82 45.17 19.06
N ARG A 962 -3.61 45.73 19.25
CA ARG A 962 -2.79 45.50 20.46
C ARG A 962 -3.50 45.87 21.75
N GLY A 963 -3.36 45.04 22.77
CA GLY A 963 -3.98 45.23 24.08
C GLY A 963 -5.50 44.99 24.11
N ARG A 964 -6.12 44.64 22.97
CA ARG A 964 -7.53 44.25 22.94
C ARG A 964 -7.70 42.77 23.25
N THR A 965 -8.83 42.45 23.86
CA THR A 965 -9.27 41.07 24.10
C THR A 965 -9.75 40.46 22.77
N CYS A 966 -9.10 39.38 22.33
CA CYS A 966 -9.46 38.62 21.14
C CYS A 966 -10.21 37.34 21.53
N GLY A 967 -11.36 37.11 20.89
CA GLY A 967 -12.12 35.88 21.08
C GLY A 967 -11.47 34.72 20.32
N HIS A 968 -11.33 33.56 20.95
CA HIS A 968 -10.89 32.34 20.27
C HIS A 968 -11.94 31.89 19.23
N VAL A 969 -11.50 31.56 18.01
CA VAL A 969 -12.35 30.98 16.97
C VAL A 969 -12.52 29.49 17.28
N TYR A 970 -13.73 29.08 17.66
CA TYR A 970 -14.02 27.71 18.11
C TYR A 970 -14.06 26.70 16.95
N ARG A 971 -14.51 27.14 15.77
CA ARG A 971 -14.66 26.36 14.53
C ARG A 971 -15.04 27.29 13.36
N LEU A 972 -14.90 26.83 12.12
CA LEU A 972 -15.25 27.63 10.92
C LEU A 972 -16.74 28.00 10.83
N SER A 973 -17.64 27.20 11.40
CA SER A 973 -19.07 27.51 11.45
C SER A 973 -19.46 28.19 12.76
N ASP A 974 -20.29 29.23 12.71
CA ASP A 974 -20.75 29.96 13.91
C ASP A 974 -21.88 29.25 14.68
N ILE A 975 -21.92 27.91 14.61
CA ILE A 975 -22.90 27.10 15.32
C ILE A 975 -22.55 27.09 16.82
N PRO A 976 -23.51 27.22 17.74
CA PRO A 976 -23.28 27.07 19.19
C PRO A 976 -22.73 25.68 19.55
N ASN A 977 -21.68 25.64 20.36
CA ASN A 977 -21.21 24.39 20.97
C ASN A 977 -22.21 23.89 22.02
N ARG A 978 -21.94 22.74 22.65
CA ARG A 978 -22.83 22.16 23.69
C ARG A 978 -23.06 23.08 24.90
N HIS A 979 -22.25 24.12 25.07
CA HIS A 979 -22.34 25.11 26.14
C HIS A 979 -22.95 26.44 25.68
N GLY A 980 -23.47 26.52 24.46
CA GLY A 980 -24.09 27.73 23.92
C GLY A 980 -23.12 28.79 23.38
N PHE A 981 -21.80 28.57 23.47
CA PHE A 981 -20.80 29.52 22.95
C PHE A 981 -20.49 29.25 21.47
N HIS A 982 -20.21 30.32 20.73
CA HIS A 982 -19.81 30.30 19.31
C HIS A 982 -18.89 31.49 19.00
N ASN A 983 -18.45 31.68 17.75
CA ASN A 983 -17.50 32.75 17.40
C ASN A 983 -18.08 34.16 17.64
N SER A 984 -19.40 34.31 17.56
CA SER A 984 -20.08 35.60 17.81
C SER A 984 -20.55 35.78 19.26
N HIS A 985 -20.60 34.70 20.04
CA HIS A 985 -20.74 34.73 21.49
C HIS A 985 -19.64 33.88 22.13
N PRO A 986 -18.38 34.37 22.13
CA PRO A 986 -17.28 33.58 22.64
C PRO A 986 -17.39 33.41 24.15
N ASN A 987 -16.90 32.27 24.65
CA ASN A 987 -16.74 32.03 26.08
C ASN A 987 -15.81 33.11 26.67
N PRO A 988 -16.27 33.90 27.65
CA PRO A 988 -15.45 34.95 28.27
C PRO A 988 -14.18 34.41 28.94
N ASN A 989 -14.15 33.12 29.29
CA ASN A 989 -12.99 32.47 29.91
C ASN A 989 -11.91 32.02 28.89
N LEU A 990 -12.17 32.11 27.59
CA LEU A 990 -11.26 31.71 26.52
C LEU A 990 -10.85 32.90 25.63
N VAL A 991 -10.99 34.12 26.16
CA VAL A 991 -10.57 35.35 25.49
C VAL A 991 -9.13 35.64 25.91
N VAL A 992 -8.23 35.80 24.94
CA VAL A 992 -6.81 36.10 25.18
C VAL A 992 -6.59 37.59 24.92
N GLN A 993 -5.68 38.25 25.65
CA GLN A 993 -5.25 39.60 25.28
C GLN A 993 -4.19 39.52 24.18
N TRP A 994 -4.32 40.38 23.17
CA TRP A 994 -3.30 40.52 22.14
C TRP A 994 -2.02 41.10 22.72
N ASN A 995 -1.09 40.21 23.10
CA ASN A 995 0.25 40.53 23.54
C ASN A 995 1.23 40.20 22.40
N THR A 996 2.19 41.10 22.21
CA THR A 996 3.21 41.11 21.13
C THR A 996 3.87 39.77 20.86
#